data_AF-A0A8J8FZB4-F1
#
_entry.id   AF-A0A8J8FZB4-F1
#
_cell.length_a   1.000
_cell.length_b   1.000
_cell.length_c   1.000
_cell.angle_alpha   90.00
_cell.angle_beta   90.00
_cell.angle_gamma   90.00
#
_symmetry.space_group_name_H-M   'P 1'
#
loop_
_entity.id
_entity.type
_entity.pdbx_description
1 polymer ?
#
loop_
_entity_poly.entity_id
_entity_poly.type
_entity_poly.pdbx_seq_one_letter_code
_entity_poly.pdbx_strand_id
1 'polypeptide(L)'
;MWFYCAPRKIIFGEDSLEELNEIKGRSALVVTDKVLIDIGIPQRVASILEANGFKITVFDRVDYEPSIPMAKSGAEIAEKEEVDWIVAIGGGSVIDCAKAIWVFYENPDMSIDSVFPEDPLPLRNKARLITIPTTSGTGSDANWAIVITDPETKQKLSVGHRDLIPDIDIVDPSFTVKLPPRLTASTGMDVLAHAIEAYTIQWKNDFSDAMALQSIKMVFEYLPKAYKDGENLENREKMHNAATMAGIAIGNSQIGGAHALAHSAGAVFKIPHGEIIAVVLPHMMRFCLEVEETVKHYSEIAHAIGLSFETEREGAEELILKVEELIQDIGLRTELSEFGISKRMLDENMEMLTDFALNDTGSLVNPRDISGEALKGLYYEMLGEPFGGYRGEIVKVNLTSKAVSVDPLDSQAALKFVGGSGLGAYYYYQLMKDKVAAPLSPDNVLIFMTGPMTGLPTSCSGRFTVCSRSPLTGFWGEANSGGHFGPELKFAGYDGLIIEGASENPVYLLIEDDKIEIKDASNYWGKGVYETQELLLEELNDDSYKIACIGQAGENLVKYAAIMNDGDRAAGRTGLGAVMGSKNLKAIAIKGSNRKFRLPEIFKKKSQEAYEFIKEDFSVELTKELGTSGFVDTAVELYGDMPIRNWSESSFEGAFNISGATMKETILVGRKACYRCPIGCGRVIEIPEGEYKLEKTKGPEYETLAAFGTNLLIDNLEALAKANFIANDFGMDTISAGATIGVFLDLVSKGFVPLGELNEDIEYEFGKPKTLLKLLEMIAFRKGIGNFLAEGSKLLAERYHYLALAPQVAGLETPYHDPRAFSGMAIQYLTSPRGACHNNGDAYLIQQGIEYPEIGIDNLPEDRFESKGIAKQMVKLQSYRQLYNSMTICIFYNPPAPLIAELLGFSMGESLKTDDLILFGDRIFALKRMINLKLGWTPDLQKLPNVMMQRLEGPTEGNVPDYKTQLAEYYEYRNYDLQTGEPDQEELQRVGLDTI
;
A
#
# COMPACT_ATOMS: atom_id res chain seq x y z
N MET A 1 -46.69 -13.87 -22.16
CA MET A 1 -46.87 -13.08 -23.40
C MET A 1 -45.59 -13.23 -24.19
N TRP A 2 -45.60 -13.87 -25.36
CA TRP A 2 -44.38 -14.18 -26.13
C TRP A 2 -44.29 -13.25 -27.34
N PHE A 3 -43.41 -12.25 -27.26
CA PHE A 3 -43.12 -11.29 -28.33
C PHE A 3 -41.61 -11.11 -28.41
N TYR A 4 -41.10 -10.82 -29.61
CA TYR A 4 -39.69 -10.54 -29.84
C TYR A 4 -39.52 -9.09 -30.28
N CYS A 5 -38.70 -8.33 -29.55
CA CYS A 5 -38.46 -6.91 -29.75
C CYS A 5 -36.96 -6.67 -30.03
N ALA A 6 -36.66 -5.88 -31.05
CA ALA A 6 -35.31 -5.46 -31.41
C ALA A 6 -35.39 -4.06 -32.03
N PRO A 7 -34.27 -3.31 -32.12
CA PRO A 7 -34.26 -2.04 -32.83
C PRO A 7 -34.86 -2.16 -34.23
N ARG A 8 -35.64 -1.15 -34.65
CA ARG A 8 -36.33 -1.22 -35.95
C ARG A 8 -35.34 -1.27 -37.11
N LYS A 9 -34.15 -0.71 -36.92
CA LYS A 9 -33.02 -0.77 -37.84
C LYS A 9 -31.72 -0.84 -37.04
N ILE A 10 -30.87 -1.82 -37.34
CA ILE A 10 -29.51 -1.94 -36.83
C ILE A 10 -28.57 -1.73 -38.03
N ILE A 11 -27.65 -0.78 -37.91
CA ILE A 11 -26.62 -0.49 -38.91
C ILE A 11 -25.29 -0.76 -38.24
N PHE A 12 -24.49 -1.66 -38.80
CA PHE A 12 -23.27 -2.14 -38.17
C PHE A 12 -22.12 -2.19 -39.17
N GLY A 13 -20.89 -2.14 -38.65
CA GLY A 13 -19.65 -2.20 -39.42
C GLY A 13 -19.01 -0.83 -39.65
N GLU A 14 -17.88 -0.83 -40.34
CA GLU A 14 -17.17 0.38 -40.73
C GLU A 14 -18.08 1.29 -41.56
N ASP A 15 -17.98 2.60 -41.32
CA ASP A 15 -18.79 3.64 -41.97
C ASP A 15 -20.31 3.57 -41.71
N SER A 16 -20.77 2.75 -40.75
CA SER A 16 -22.20 2.70 -40.36
C SER A 16 -22.75 4.06 -39.91
N LEU A 17 -21.89 4.97 -39.43
CA LEU A 17 -22.26 6.35 -39.12
C LEU A 17 -22.79 7.14 -40.32
N GLU A 18 -22.45 6.75 -41.55
CA GLU A 18 -22.95 7.41 -42.77
C GLU A 18 -24.47 7.33 -42.92
N GLU A 19 -25.14 6.38 -42.24
CA GLU A 19 -26.60 6.28 -42.21
C GLU A 19 -27.26 7.58 -41.69
N LEU A 20 -26.55 8.36 -40.87
CA LEU A 20 -27.05 9.66 -40.41
C LEU A 20 -27.38 10.63 -41.57
N ASN A 21 -26.80 10.43 -42.76
CA ASN A 21 -27.12 11.21 -43.95
C ASN A 21 -28.52 10.97 -44.51
N GLU A 22 -29.11 9.81 -44.21
CA GLU A 22 -30.44 9.44 -44.70
C GLU A 22 -31.55 9.83 -43.71
N ILE A 23 -31.17 10.31 -42.51
CA ILE A 23 -32.11 10.69 -41.46
C ILE A 23 -32.78 12.02 -41.78
N LYS A 24 -34.10 12.06 -41.62
CA LYS A 24 -34.94 13.24 -41.85
C LYS A 24 -35.52 13.74 -40.53
N GLY A 25 -35.43 15.04 -40.30
CA GLY A 25 -35.89 15.72 -39.10
C GLY A 25 -35.56 17.21 -39.15
N ARG A 26 -35.80 17.91 -38.05
CA ARG A 26 -35.59 19.35 -37.90
C ARG A 26 -34.63 19.68 -36.77
N SER A 27 -34.63 18.90 -35.69
CA SER A 27 -33.92 19.22 -34.46
C SER A 27 -33.53 17.96 -33.70
N ALA A 28 -32.26 17.86 -33.29
CA ALA A 28 -31.79 16.72 -32.51
C ALA A 28 -31.13 17.15 -31.19
N LEU A 29 -31.44 16.41 -30.12
CA LEU A 29 -30.71 16.45 -28.86
C LEU A 29 -29.66 15.34 -28.85
N VAL A 30 -28.39 15.71 -28.91
CA VAL A 30 -27.26 14.79 -28.76
C VAL A 30 -26.96 14.62 -27.27
N VAL A 31 -27.13 13.41 -26.74
CA VAL A 31 -26.91 13.08 -25.32
C VAL A 31 -25.59 12.33 -25.20
N THR A 32 -24.68 12.83 -24.36
CA THR A 32 -23.31 12.30 -24.23
C THR A 32 -22.69 12.67 -22.88
N ASP A 33 -21.47 12.19 -22.62
CA ASP A 33 -20.68 12.53 -21.44
C ASP A 33 -19.52 13.49 -21.78
N LYS A 34 -18.93 14.05 -20.73
CA LYS A 34 -17.84 15.03 -20.86
C LYS A 34 -16.55 14.43 -21.47
N VAL A 35 -16.27 13.15 -21.21
CA VAL A 35 -15.07 12.48 -21.71
C VAL A 35 -15.12 12.36 -23.24
N LEU A 36 -16.29 12.03 -23.79
CA LEU A 36 -16.49 11.91 -25.23
C LEU A 36 -16.43 13.25 -25.95
N ILE A 37 -16.86 14.33 -25.30
CA ILE A 37 -16.71 15.71 -25.80
C ILE A 37 -15.24 16.08 -25.97
N ASP A 38 -14.40 15.77 -24.98
CA ASP A 38 -12.98 16.13 -25.00
C ASP A 38 -12.22 15.43 -26.15
N ILE A 39 -12.69 14.26 -26.58
CA ILE A 39 -12.11 13.51 -27.71
C ILE A 39 -12.81 13.76 -29.06
N GLY A 40 -13.81 14.64 -29.10
CA GLY A 40 -14.42 15.15 -30.33
C GLY A 40 -15.44 14.24 -31.02
N ILE A 41 -15.90 13.16 -30.35
CA ILE A 41 -16.82 12.17 -30.95
C ILE A 41 -18.22 12.77 -31.21
N PRO A 42 -18.88 13.44 -30.25
CA PRO A 42 -20.20 14.03 -30.45
C PRO A 42 -20.24 15.10 -31.54
N GLN A 43 -19.14 15.85 -31.73
CA GLN A 43 -19.01 16.87 -32.76
C GLN A 43 -19.01 16.27 -34.17
N ARG A 44 -18.41 15.08 -34.35
CA ARG A 44 -18.46 14.34 -35.63
C ARG A 44 -19.91 14.01 -36.00
N VAL A 45 -20.69 13.50 -35.05
CA VAL A 45 -22.12 13.16 -35.23
C VAL A 45 -22.96 14.41 -35.47
N ALA A 46 -22.79 15.44 -34.65
CA ALA A 46 -23.48 16.72 -34.80
C ALA A 46 -23.26 17.33 -36.19
N SER A 47 -22.00 17.34 -36.68
CA SER A 47 -21.65 17.90 -37.99
C SER A 47 -22.37 17.21 -39.15
N ILE A 48 -22.53 15.88 -39.09
CA ILE A 48 -23.24 15.11 -40.12
C ILE A 48 -24.73 15.49 -40.11
N LEU A 49 -25.35 15.57 -38.94
CA LEU A 49 -26.76 15.94 -38.83
C LEU A 49 -27.00 17.42 -39.23
N GLU A 50 -26.13 18.34 -38.84
CA GLU A 50 -26.20 19.75 -39.26
C GLU A 50 -26.11 19.90 -40.78
N ALA A 51 -25.24 19.13 -41.44
CA ALA A 51 -25.13 19.12 -42.90
C ALA A 51 -26.43 18.66 -43.58
N ASN A 52 -27.25 17.87 -42.89
CA ASN A 52 -28.58 17.42 -43.34
C ASN A 52 -29.72 18.35 -42.90
N GLY A 53 -29.40 19.54 -42.36
CA GLY A 53 -30.36 20.59 -42.05
C GLY A 53 -30.95 20.54 -40.65
N PHE A 54 -30.38 19.74 -39.73
CA PHE A 54 -30.82 19.69 -38.35
C PHE A 54 -30.30 20.88 -37.52
N LYS A 55 -31.14 21.37 -36.61
CA LYS A 55 -30.70 22.19 -35.47
C LYS A 55 -30.22 21.26 -34.35
N ILE A 56 -28.94 21.32 -33.98
CA ILE A 56 -28.38 20.44 -32.94
C ILE A 56 -28.27 21.16 -31.60
N THR A 57 -28.67 20.45 -30.54
CA THR A 57 -28.38 20.81 -29.15
C THR A 57 -27.64 19.65 -28.50
N VAL A 58 -26.59 19.93 -27.73
CA VAL A 58 -25.79 18.91 -27.03
C VAL A 58 -26.10 18.96 -25.54
N PHE A 59 -26.39 17.80 -24.96
CA PHE A 59 -26.47 17.55 -23.54
C PHE A 59 -25.29 16.66 -23.13
N ASP A 60 -24.27 17.27 -22.55
CA ASP A 60 -22.96 16.70 -22.20
C ASP A 60 -22.79 16.45 -20.69
N ARG A 61 -23.89 16.46 -19.95
CA ARG A 61 -23.93 16.41 -18.48
C ARG A 61 -24.27 15.02 -17.94
N VAL A 62 -23.96 13.97 -18.69
CA VAL A 62 -24.16 12.59 -18.22
C VAL A 62 -22.94 12.12 -17.43
N ASP A 63 -23.16 11.77 -16.16
CA ASP A 63 -22.15 11.14 -15.31
C ASP A 63 -22.15 9.62 -15.48
N TYR A 64 -21.11 8.97 -14.96
CA TYR A 64 -21.00 7.50 -14.95
C TYR A 64 -22.21 6.81 -14.30
N GLU A 65 -22.78 7.40 -13.26
CA GLU A 65 -24.07 6.99 -12.68
C GLU A 65 -25.15 8.01 -13.07
N PRO A 66 -25.99 7.72 -14.09
CA PRO A 66 -27.02 8.65 -14.51
C PRO A 66 -28.10 8.75 -13.43
N SER A 67 -28.68 9.93 -13.25
CA SER A 67 -29.66 10.18 -12.18
C SER A 67 -30.97 10.77 -12.68
N ILE A 68 -32.05 10.58 -11.92
CA ILE A 68 -33.37 11.09 -12.27
C ILE A 68 -33.37 12.61 -12.55
N PRO A 69 -32.74 13.47 -11.71
CA PRO A 69 -32.69 14.91 -11.97
C PRO A 69 -31.95 15.27 -13.26
N MET A 70 -30.91 14.51 -13.60
CA MET A 70 -30.13 14.70 -14.82
C MET A 70 -30.97 14.42 -16.07
N ALA A 71 -31.71 13.29 -16.08
CA ALA A 71 -32.61 12.96 -17.17
C ALA A 71 -33.75 13.98 -17.32
N LYS A 72 -34.30 14.49 -16.21
CA LYS A 72 -35.30 15.58 -16.25
C LYS A 72 -34.74 16.87 -16.86
N SER A 73 -33.51 17.26 -16.51
CA SER A 73 -32.87 18.43 -17.11
C SER A 73 -32.64 18.28 -18.62
N GLY A 74 -32.29 17.08 -19.09
CA GLY A 74 -32.20 16.79 -20.52
C GLY A 74 -33.55 16.90 -21.22
N ALA A 75 -34.63 16.42 -20.58
CA ALA A 75 -35.99 16.51 -21.11
C ALA A 75 -36.51 17.96 -21.19
N GLU A 76 -36.18 18.81 -20.22
CA GLU A 76 -36.49 20.25 -20.26
C GLU A 76 -35.83 20.94 -21.47
N ILE A 77 -34.61 20.55 -21.81
CA ILE A 77 -33.91 21.05 -22.99
C ILE A 77 -34.57 20.52 -24.27
N ALA A 78 -34.91 19.23 -24.31
CA ALA A 78 -35.62 18.61 -25.42
C ALA A 78 -36.94 19.34 -25.72
N GLU A 79 -37.70 19.70 -24.68
CA GLU A 79 -38.95 20.47 -24.78
C GLU A 79 -38.72 21.89 -25.29
N LYS A 80 -37.73 22.61 -24.74
CA LYS A 80 -37.43 23.98 -25.14
C LYS A 80 -37.01 24.07 -26.62
N GLU A 81 -36.25 23.08 -27.08
CA GLU A 81 -35.69 23.06 -28.44
C GLU A 81 -36.60 22.33 -29.44
N GLU A 82 -37.77 21.86 -29.00
CA GLU A 82 -38.76 21.13 -29.79
C GLU A 82 -38.12 20.01 -30.62
N VAL A 83 -37.32 19.16 -29.97
CA VAL A 83 -36.52 18.13 -30.67
C VAL A 83 -37.41 17.04 -31.26
N ASP A 84 -37.09 16.61 -32.49
CA ASP A 84 -37.72 15.46 -33.14
C ASP A 84 -36.85 14.20 -33.14
N TRP A 85 -35.58 14.34 -32.74
CA TRP A 85 -34.66 13.22 -32.49
C TRP A 85 -33.87 13.37 -31.19
N ILE A 86 -33.70 12.27 -30.48
CA ILE A 86 -32.72 12.11 -29.40
C ILE A 86 -31.65 11.17 -29.92
N VAL A 87 -30.39 11.58 -29.85
CA VAL A 87 -29.23 10.82 -30.36
C VAL A 87 -28.29 10.56 -29.19
N ALA A 88 -28.28 9.32 -28.69
CA ALA A 88 -27.43 8.91 -27.58
C ALA A 88 -26.06 8.45 -28.10
N ILE A 89 -24.98 9.08 -27.64
CA ILE A 89 -23.61 8.73 -28.01
C ILE A 89 -22.80 8.48 -26.75
N GLY A 90 -22.60 7.20 -26.43
CA GLY A 90 -21.80 6.82 -25.26
C GLY A 90 -21.97 5.37 -24.84
N GLY A 91 -21.50 5.05 -23.63
CA GLY A 91 -21.74 3.74 -23.01
C GLY A 91 -23.17 3.61 -22.46
N GLY A 92 -23.44 2.48 -21.79
CA GLY A 92 -24.77 2.17 -21.25
C GLY A 92 -25.39 3.27 -20.40
N SER A 93 -24.61 3.94 -19.55
CA SER A 93 -25.05 5.08 -18.73
C SER A 93 -25.62 6.24 -19.55
N VAL A 94 -25.00 6.56 -20.69
CA VAL A 94 -25.46 7.61 -21.60
C VAL A 94 -26.75 7.20 -22.29
N ILE A 95 -26.80 5.95 -22.77
CA ILE A 95 -27.96 5.42 -23.48
C ILE A 95 -29.17 5.33 -22.55
N ASP A 96 -28.98 4.84 -21.33
CA ASP A 96 -30.05 4.73 -20.33
C ASP A 96 -30.54 6.12 -19.89
N CYS A 97 -29.64 7.09 -19.73
CA CYS A 97 -30.00 8.49 -19.49
C CYS A 97 -30.81 9.06 -20.66
N ALA A 98 -30.41 8.80 -21.91
CA ALA A 98 -31.13 9.25 -23.10
C ALA A 98 -32.54 8.64 -23.21
N LYS A 99 -32.70 7.36 -22.87
CA LYS A 99 -34.01 6.71 -22.75
C LYS A 99 -34.87 7.37 -21.67
N ALA A 100 -34.30 7.67 -20.50
CA ALA A 100 -35.01 8.38 -19.44
C ALA A 100 -35.41 9.81 -19.84
N ILE A 101 -34.53 10.54 -20.53
CA ILE A 101 -34.82 11.85 -21.14
C ILE A 101 -36.02 11.72 -22.09
N TRP A 102 -36.03 10.67 -22.93
CA TRP A 102 -37.10 10.44 -23.88
C TRP A 102 -38.45 10.18 -23.20
N VAL A 103 -38.46 9.39 -22.12
CA VAL A 103 -39.66 9.16 -21.29
C VAL A 103 -40.20 10.48 -20.75
N PHE A 104 -39.37 11.27 -20.08
CA PHE A 104 -39.80 12.54 -19.49
C PHE A 104 -40.17 13.59 -20.53
N TYR A 105 -39.54 13.58 -21.70
CA TYR A 105 -39.88 14.51 -22.78
C TYR A 105 -41.26 14.22 -23.38
N GLU A 106 -41.57 12.95 -23.62
CA GLU A 106 -42.89 12.52 -24.12
C GLU A 106 -43.97 12.61 -23.03
N ASN A 107 -43.60 12.34 -21.76
CA ASN A 107 -44.50 12.24 -20.61
C ASN A 107 -43.98 13.03 -19.39
N PRO A 108 -44.05 14.38 -19.39
CA PRO A 108 -43.41 15.23 -18.36
C PRO A 108 -43.85 15.00 -16.91
N ASP A 109 -45.11 14.59 -16.71
CA ASP A 109 -45.70 14.37 -15.38
C ASP A 109 -45.52 12.94 -14.84
N MET A 110 -44.88 12.05 -15.61
CA MET A 110 -44.72 10.63 -15.25
C MET A 110 -43.59 10.44 -14.23
N SER A 111 -43.76 9.49 -13.29
CA SER A 111 -42.63 9.00 -12.46
C SER A 111 -41.90 7.88 -13.19
N ILE A 112 -40.56 7.88 -13.13
CA ILE A 112 -39.76 6.85 -13.79
C ILE A 112 -40.03 5.44 -13.21
N ASP A 113 -40.38 5.37 -11.92
CA ASP A 113 -40.72 4.12 -11.22
C ASP A 113 -42.01 3.47 -11.72
N SER A 114 -42.81 4.21 -12.49
CA SER A 114 -44.05 3.71 -13.08
C SER A 114 -43.86 3.11 -14.47
N VAL A 115 -42.62 3.07 -14.97
CA VAL A 115 -42.30 2.51 -16.29
C VAL A 115 -42.15 0.98 -16.18
N PHE A 116 -43.22 0.27 -16.48
CA PHE A 116 -43.27 -1.20 -16.46
C PHE A 116 -43.50 -1.81 -17.84
N PRO A 117 -42.99 -3.02 -18.14
CA PRO A 117 -43.06 -3.61 -19.49
C PRO A 117 -44.44 -3.82 -20.10
N GLU A 118 -45.50 -3.85 -19.28
CA GLU A 118 -46.87 -4.14 -19.71
C GLU A 118 -47.79 -2.91 -19.71
N ASP A 119 -47.35 -1.78 -19.15
CA ASP A 119 -48.17 -0.58 -19.02
C ASP A 119 -48.07 0.31 -20.28
N PRO A 120 -49.16 0.99 -20.72
CA PRO A 120 -49.08 1.88 -21.88
C PRO A 120 -48.08 3.03 -21.66
N LEU A 121 -47.01 3.07 -22.46
CA LEU A 121 -46.04 4.17 -22.47
C LEU A 121 -46.06 4.90 -23.82
N PRO A 122 -46.74 6.06 -23.93
CA PRO A 122 -46.76 6.84 -25.17
C PRO A 122 -45.35 7.37 -25.48
N LEU A 123 -44.72 6.85 -26.53
CA LEU A 123 -43.46 7.35 -27.09
C LEU A 123 -43.62 7.57 -28.60
N ARG A 124 -42.66 8.29 -29.20
CA ARG A 124 -42.62 8.61 -30.64
C ARG A 124 -43.70 9.58 -31.12
N ASN A 125 -44.31 10.34 -30.21
CA ASN A 125 -45.22 11.43 -30.59
C ASN A 125 -44.45 12.71 -30.87
N LYS A 126 -43.43 13.01 -30.05
CA LYS A 126 -42.56 14.18 -30.17
C LYS A 126 -41.22 13.82 -30.83
N ALA A 127 -40.53 12.79 -30.34
CA ALA A 127 -39.19 12.42 -30.81
C ALA A 127 -39.00 10.91 -31.00
N ARG A 128 -37.98 10.58 -31.80
CA ARG A 128 -37.46 9.22 -31.99
C ARG A 128 -36.06 9.08 -31.39
N LEU A 129 -35.63 7.85 -31.13
CA LEU A 129 -34.33 7.58 -30.51
C LEU A 129 -33.35 6.91 -31.49
N ILE A 130 -32.14 7.47 -31.59
CA ILE A 130 -30.95 6.85 -32.21
C ILE A 130 -29.94 6.53 -31.10
N THR A 131 -29.37 5.33 -31.11
CA THR A 131 -28.25 4.94 -30.25
C THR A 131 -26.98 4.74 -31.05
N ILE A 132 -25.86 5.22 -30.49
CA ILE A 132 -24.50 5.05 -31.02
C ILE A 132 -23.62 4.60 -29.84
N PRO A 133 -23.53 3.30 -29.56
CA PRO A 133 -22.75 2.79 -28.44
C PRO A 133 -21.24 3.04 -28.66
N THR A 134 -20.55 3.51 -27.63
CA THR A 134 -19.08 3.71 -27.66
C THR A 134 -18.32 2.68 -26.82
N THR A 135 -19.04 1.71 -26.24
CA THR A 135 -18.50 0.60 -25.46
C THR A 135 -19.20 -0.70 -25.85
N SER A 136 -18.48 -1.82 -25.87
CA SER A 136 -19.04 -3.14 -26.17
C SER A 136 -19.31 -3.90 -24.87
N GLY A 137 -20.45 -3.63 -24.23
CA GLY A 137 -20.79 -4.18 -22.89
C GLY A 137 -22.28 -4.41 -22.66
N THR A 138 -22.96 -3.37 -22.19
CA THR A 138 -24.30 -3.49 -21.57
C THR A 138 -25.42 -3.92 -22.52
N GLY A 139 -25.24 -3.74 -23.83
CA GLY A 139 -26.30 -3.95 -24.82
C GLY A 139 -27.49 -3.00 -24.65
N SER A 140 -27.32 -1.88 -23.94
CA SER A 140 -28.37 -0.87 -23.69
C SER A 140 -28.91 -0.28 -25.00
N ASP A 141 -28.10 -0.25 -26.03
CA ASP A 141 -28.43 0.10 -27.41
C ASP A 141 -29.52 -0.79 -28.03
N ALA A 142 -29.71 -2.02 -27.55
CA ALA A 142 -30.60 -2.98 -28.19
C ALA A 142 -31.70 -3.55 -27.27
N ASN A 143 -31.79 -3.07 -26.03
CA ASN A 143 -32.78 -3.53 -25.05
C ASN A 143 -33.72 -2.40 -24.57
N TRP A 144 -34.76 -2.77 -23.82
CA TRP A 144 -35.81 -1.87 -23.33
C TRP A 144 -35.60 -1.35 -21.89
N ALA A 145 -34.52 -1.75 -21.23
CA ALA A 145 -34.25 -1.38 -19.84
C ALA A 145 -33.66 0.03 -19.72
N ILE A 146 -33.87 0.64 -18.56
CA ILE A 146 -33.23 1.88 -18.09
C ILE A 146 -32.67 1.57 -16.70
N VAL A 147 -31.38 1.83 -16.52
CA VAL A 147 -30.76 1.81 -15.20
C VAL A 147 -30.41 3.24 -14.78
N ILE A 148 -31.04 3.73 -13.72
CA ILE A 148 -30.88 5.12 -13.25
C ILE A 148 -30.85 5.19 -11.72
N THR A 149 -30.05 6.10 -11.17
CA THR A 149 -29.92 6.29 -9.73
C THR A 149 -30.95 7.30 -9.23
N ASP A 150 -31.65 6.94 -8.16
CA ASP A 150 -32.40 7.89 -7.35
C ASP A 150 -31.49 8.47 -6.25
N PRO A 151 -31.12 9.77 -6.33
CA PRO A 151 -30.25 10.38 -5.33
C PRO A 151 -30.89 10.49 -3.94
N GLU A 152 -32.22 10.43 -3.81
CA GLU A 152 -32.90 10.51 -2.52
C GLU A 152 -32.79 9.20 -1.74
N THR A 153 -33.13 8.08 -2.39
CA THR A 153 -33.04 6.74 -1.77
C THR A 153 -31.67 6.09 -1.91
N LYS A 154 -30.79 6.62 -2.76
CA LYS A 154 -29.50 6.04 -3.18
C LYS A 154 -29.64 4.65 -3.82
N GLN A 155 -30.84 4.31 -4.29
CA GLN A 155 -31.10 3.06 -4.98
C GLN A 155 -30.80 3.21 -6.47
N LYS A 156 -30.24 2.16 -7.05
CA LYS A 156 -30.13 2.01 -8.50
C LYS A 156 -31.40 1.32 -8.99
N LEU A 157 -32.24 2.07 -9.68
CA LEU A 157 -33.51 1.59 -10.19
C LEU A 157 -33.28 0.95 -11.57
N SER A 158 -33.84 -0.23 -11.77
CA SER A 158 -33.92 -0.89 -13.07
C SER A 158 -35.39 -0.96 -13.48
N VAL A 159 -35.78 -0.12 -14.44
CA VAL A 159 -37.15 -0.02 -14.97
C VAL A 159 -37.11 -0.23 -16.47
N GLY A 160 -38.26 -0.39 -17.11
CA GLY A 160 -38.25 -0.48 -18.56
C GLY A 160 -39.58 -0.83 -19.20
N HIS A 161 -39.66 -0.53 -20.49
CA HIS A 161 -40.86 -0.72 -21.31
C HIS A 161 -40.45 -0.99 -22.75
N ARG A 162 -41.13 -1.92 -23.42
CA ARG A 162 -40.73 -2.45 -24.73
C ARG A 162 -40.56 -1.37 -25.82
N ASP A 163 -41.34 -0.29 -25.74
CA ASP A 163 -41.22 0.82 -26.68
C ASP A 163 -39.94 1.67 -26.51
N LEU A 164 -39.14 1.45 -25.46
CA LEU A 164 -37.86 2.15 -25.23
C LEU A 164 -36.71 1.61 -26.08
N ILE A 165 -36.90 0.50 -26.76
CA ILE A 165 -35.95 0.03 -27.77
C ILE A 165 -35.84 1.12 -28.85
N PRO A 166 -34.62 1.49 -29.28
CA PRO A 166 -34.43 2.62 -30.19
C PRO A 166 -35.04 2.36 -31.57
N ASP A 167 -35.32 3.45 -32.27
CA ASP A 167 -35.75 3.38 -33.66
C ASP A 167 -34.58 2.96 -34.56
N ILE A 168 -33.38 3.46 -34.27
CA ILE A 168 -32.16 3.16 -35.02
C ILE A 168 -31.02 2.92 -34.05
N ASP A 169 -30.28 1.85 -34.29
CA ASP A 169 -29.05 1.54 -33.59
C ASP A 169 -27.86 1.51 -34.57
N ILE A 170 -26.82 2.31 -34.30
CA ILE A 170 -25.63 2.47 -35.16
C ILE A 170 -24.40 1.92 -34.42
N VAL A 171 -24.00 0.71 -34.78
CA VAL A 171 -22.95 -0.09 -34.17
C VAL A 171 -21.64 0.10 -34.97
N ASP A 172 -21.03 1.28 -34.82
CA ASP A 172 -19.79 1.66 -35.51
C ASP A 172 -18.55 1.29 -34.67
N PRO A 173 -17.71 0.33 -35.12
CA PRO A 173 -16.57 -0.15 -34.35
C PRO A 173 -15.49 0.90 -34.13
N SER A 174 -15.44 1.96 -34.94
CA SER A 174 -14.42 3.02 -34.82
C SER A 174 -14.50 3.77 -33.48
N PHE A 175 -15.66 3.78 -32.82
CA PHE A 175 -15.83 4.38 -31.49
C PHE A 175 -15.32 3.50 -30.34
N THR A 176 -14.99 2.24 -30.60
CA THR A 176 -14.45 1.31 -29.59
C THR A 176 -12.95 1.10 -29.73
N VAL A 177 -12.35 1.60 -30.81
CA VAL A 177 -10.91 1.62 -31.03
C VAL A 177 -10.25 2.49 -29.95
N LYS A 178 -9.14 2.00 -29.36
CA LYS A 178 -8.42 2.62 -28.22
C LYS A 178 -9.13 2.60 -26.87
N LEU A 179 -10.26 1.88 -26.70
CA LEU A 179 -10.75 1.61 -25.35
C LEU A 179 -9.64 0.94 -24.52
N PRO A 180 -9.40 1.39 -23.27
CA PRO A 180 -8.39 0.78 -22.41
C PRO A 180 -8.56 -0.74 -22.30
N PRO A 181 -7.47 -1.53 -22.20
CA PRO A 181 -7.55 -2.98 -22.13
C PRO A 181 -8.44 -3.47 -20.98
N ARG A 182 -8.31 -2.88 -19.79
CA ARG A 182 -9.13 -3.24 -18.61
C ARG A 182 -10.62 -2.98 -18.85
N LEU A 183 -10.98 -1.86 -19.48
CA LEU A 183 -12.37 -1.56 -19.83
C LEU A 183 -12.89 -2.53 -20.89
N THR A 184 -12.07 -2.87 -21.89
CA THR A 184 -12.38 -3.87 -22.92
C THR A 184 -12.67 -5.24 -22.32
N ALA A 185 -11.83 -5.68 -21.38
CA ALA A 185 -12.01 -6.95 -20.67
C ALA A 185 -13.29 -6.93 -19.82
N SER A 186 -13.48 -5.90 -19.00
CA SER A 186 -14.63 -5.78 -18.11
C SER A 186 -15.95 -5.75 -18.86
N THR A 187 -16.08 -4.93 -19.92
CA THR A 187 -17.32 -4.87 -20.71
C THR A 187 -17.52 -6.13 -21.54
N GLY A 188 -16.45 -6.75 -22.07
CA GLY A 188 -16.56 -8.01 -22.80
C GLY A 188 -17.02 -9.17 -21.93
N MET A 189 -16.63 -9.19 -20.65
CA MET A 189 -17.09 -10.19 -19.68
C MET A 189 -18.59 -10.05 -19.38
N ASP A 190 -19.08 -8.82 -19.34
CA ASP A 190 -20.51 -8.49 -19.22
C ASP A 190 -21.32 -9.08 -20.39
N VAL A 191 -20.82 -8.93 -21.63
CA VAL A 191 -21.44 -9.52 -22.84
C VAL A 191 -21.55 -11.05 -22.71
N LEU A 192 -20.50 -11.71 -22.21
CA LEU A 192 -20.51 -13.16 -22.04
C LEU A 192 -21.54 -13.60 -20.99
N ALA A 193 -21.62 -12.88 -19.87
CA ALA A 193 -22.58 -13.17 -18.82
C ALA A 193 -24.02 -13.00 -19.32
N HIS A 194 -24.33 -11.88 -19.99
CA HIS A 194 -25.61 -11.65 -20.64
C HIS A 194 -26.02 -12.80 -21.56
N ALA A 195 -25.11 -13.25 -22.43
CA ALA A 195 -25.42 -14.27 -23.40
C ALA A 195 -25.58 -15.67 -22.75
N ILE A 196 -24.74 -16.05 -21.78
CA ILE A 196 -24.86 -17.33 -21.07
C ILE A 196 -26.16 -17.37 -20.26
N GLU A 197 -26.48 -16.31 -19.53
CA GLU A 197 -27.71 -16.26 -18.74
C GLU A 197 -28.95 -16.27 -19.65
N ALA A 198 -28.98 -15.46 -20.72
CA ALA A 198 -30.10 -15.44 -21.66
C ALA A 198 -30.40 -16.82 -22.27
N TYR A 199 -29.38 -17.67 -22.47
CA TYR A 199 -29.51 -19.03 -23.02
C TYR A 199 -29.96 -20.07 -21.99
N THR A 200 -29.88 -19.76 -20.69
CA THR A 200 -30.06 -20.74 -19.61
C THR A 200 -31.21 -20.45 -18.66
N ILE A 201 -31.61 -19.20 -18.46
CA ILE A 201 -32.69 -18.80 -17.55
C ILE A 201 -34.06 -19.38 -17.93
N GLN A 202 -35.02 -19.34 -17.00
CA GLN A 202 -36.36 -19.92 -17.19
C GLN A 202 -37.19 -19.24 -18.29
N TRP A 203 -36.88 -17.99 -18.67
CA TRP A 203 -37.60 -17.22 -19.70
C TRP A 203 -36.90 -17.21 -21.06
N LYS A 204 -35.93 -18.11 -21.27
CA LYS A 204 -35.29 -18.33 -22.57
C LYS A 204 -36.31 -18.70 -23.67
N ASN A 205 -35.94 -18.46 -24.93
CA ASN A 205 -36.73 -18.85 -26.09
C ASN A 205 -35.86 -18.98 -27.34
N ASP A 206 -36.34 -19.71 -28.34
CA ASP A 206 -35.59 -20.03 -29.57
C ASP A 206 -34.97 -18.81 -30.27
N PHE A 207 -35.60 -17.63 -30.17
CA PHE A 207 -35.09 -16.41 -30.80
C PHE A 207 -33.97 -15.76 -29.98
N SER A 208 -34.13 -15.62 -28.66
CA SER A 208 -33.06 -15.12 -27.78
C SER A 208 -31.87 -16.08 -27.78
N ASP A 209 -32.13 -17.38 -27.82
CA ASP A 209 -31.12 -18.44 -27.81
C ASP A 209 -30.18 -18.34 -29.01
N ALA A 210 -30.72 -18.04 -30.20
CA ALA A 210 -29.92 -17.85 -31.40
C ALA A 210 -28.94 -16.67 -31.28
N MET A 211 -29.40 -15.54 -30.72
CA MET A 211 -28.57 -14.35 -30.49
C MET A 211 -27.52 -14.60 -29.41
N ALA A 212 -27.93 -15.22 -28.30
CA ALA A 212 -27.06 -15.58 -27.20
C ALA A 212 -25.92 -16.52 -27.67
N LEU A 213 -26.25 -17.62 -28.35
CA LEU A 213 -25.26 -18.61 -28.77
C LEU A 213 -24.25 -18.04 -29.77
N GLN A 214 -24.69 -17.15 -30.67
CA GLN A 214 -23.79 -16.47 -31.60
C GLN A 214 -22.89 -15.45 -30.88
N SER A 215 -23.43 -14.72 -29.91
CA SER A 215 -22.66 -13.80 -29.09
C SER A 215 -21.57 -14.54 -28.29
N ILE A 216 -21.90 -15.66 -27.64
CA ILE A 216 -20.93 -16.48 -26.88
C ILE A 216 -19.75 -16.90 -27.76
N LYS A 217 -20.00 -17.43 -28.96
CA LYS A 217 -18.95 -17.80 -29.92
C LYS A 217 -18.02 -16.64 -30.25
N MET A 218 -18.61 -15.46 -30.47
CA MET A 218 -17.85 -14.25 -30.82
C MET A 218 -17.03 -13.74 -29.65
N VAL A 219 -17.56 -13.79 -28.41
CA VAL A 219 -16.80 -13.36 -27.24
C VAL A 219 -15.58 -14.26 -27.01
N PHE A 220 -15.73 -15.59 -27.03
CA PHE A 220 -14.60 -16.50 -26.85
C PHE A 220 -13.51 -16.35 -27.93
N GLU A 221 -13.89 -16.04 -29.17
CA GLU A 221 -12.95 -15.89 -30.27
C GLU A 221 -12.27 -14.51 -30.31
N TYR A 222 -13.02 -13.44 -30.03
CA TYR A 222 -12.56 -12.06 -30.32
C TYR A 222 -12.24 -11.23 -29.08
N LEU A 223 -12.76 -11.56 -27.88
CA LEU A 223 -12.44 -10.78 -26.67
C LEU A 223 -10.95 -10.85 -26.31
N PRO A 224 -10.29 -12.03 -26.25
CA PRO A 224 -8.85 -12.09 -25.98
C PRO A 224 -8.02 -11.33 -27.02
N LYS A 225 -8.48 -11.31 -28.27
CA LYS A 225 -7.80 -10.63 -29.37
C LYS A 225 -7.97 -9.12 -29.29
N ALA A 226 -9.18 -8.63 -29.02
CA ALA A 226 -9.47 -7.21 -28.80
C ALA A 226 -8.78 -6.65 -27.54
N TYR A 227 -8.63 -7.48 -26.50
CA TYR A 227 -7.89 -7.14 -25.29
C TYR A 227 -6.40 -6.98 -25.56
N LYS A 228 -5.79 -7.92 -26.30
CA LYS A 228 -4.36 -7.90 -26.64
C LYS A 228 -4.00 -6.84 -27.68
N ASP A 229 -4.86 -6.63 -28.67
CA ASP A 229 -4.71 -5.65 -29.73
C ASP A 229 -5.98 -4.79 -29.85
N GLY A 230 -6.00 -3.72 -29.06
CA GLY A 230 -7.14 -2.81 -28.96
C GLY A 230 -7.32 -1.87 -30.16
N GLU A 231 -6.43 -1.91 -31.15
CA GLU A 231 -6.53 -1.10 -32.37
C GLU A 231 -7.06 -1.91 -33.57
N ASN A 232 -7.15 -3.24 -33.43
CA ASN A 232 -7.66 -4.10 -34.49
C ASN A 232 -9.17 -3.91 -34.71
N LEU A 233 -9.53 -3.26 -35.82
CA LEU A 233 -10.91 -2.91 -36.14
C LEU A 233 -11.83 -4.13 -36.29
N GLU A 234 -11.34 -5.24 -36.83
CA GLU A 234 -12.13 -6.47 -36.99
C GLU A 234 -12.51 -7.04 -35.62
N ASN A 235 -11.54 -7.18 -34.71
CA ASN A 235 -11.81 -7.69 -33.36
C ASN A 235 -12.80 -6.79 -32.61
N ARG A 236 -12.65 -5.47 -32.78
CA ARG A 236 -13.56 -4.46 -32.20
C ARG A 236 -14.97 -4.59 -32.76
N GLU A 237 -15.13 -4.70 -34.08
CA GLU A 237 -16.42 -4.93 -34.73
C GLU A 237 -17.09 -6.19 -34.23
N LYS A 238 -16.36 -7.31 -34.14
CA LYS A 238 -16.95 -8.55 -33.64
C LYS A 238 -17.39 -8.44 -32.18
N MET A 239 -16.61 -7.81 -31.32
CA MET A 239 -17.04 -7.57 -29.93
C MET A 239 -18.22 -6.61 -29.84
N HIS A 240 -18.28 -5.59 -30.69
CA HIS A 240 -19.37 -4.61 -30.71
C HIS A 240 -20.69 -5.26 -31.14
N ASN A 241 -20.65 -6.04 -32.22
CA ASN A 241 -21.80 -6.83 -32.66
C ASN A 241 -22.23 -7.87 -31.61
N ALA A 242 -21.28 -8.51 -30.92
CA ALA A 242 -21.58 -9.46 -29.85
C ALA A 242 -22.35 -8.81 -28.69
N ALA A 243 -21.97 -7.58 -28.31
CA ALA A 243 -22.65 -6.80 -27.28
C ALA A 243 -24.10 -6.47 -27.68
N THR A 244 -24.33 -5.98 -28.89
CA THR A 244 -25.67 -5.69 -29.41
C THR A 244 -26.53 -6.97 -29.44
N MET A 245 -26.00 -8.09 -29.93
CA MET A 245 -26.73 -9.37 -29.94
C MET A 245 -27.07 -9.87 -28.52
N ALA A 246 -26.14 -9.74 -27.57
CA ALA A 246 -26.39 -10.08 -26.18
C ALA A 246 -27.49 -9.18 -25.57
N GLY A 247 -27.47 -7.88 -25.89
CA GLY A 247 -28.52 -6.91 -25.52
C GLY A 247 -29.89 -7.31 -26.04
N ILE A 248 -29.99 -7.74 -27.30
CA ILE A 248 -31.23 -8.27 -27.88
C ILE A 248 -31.66 -9.56 -27.16
N ALA A 249 -30.71 -10.44 -26.85
CA ALA A 249 -31.00 -11.70 -26.17
C ALA A 249 -31.65 -11.44 -24.80
N ILE A 250 -31.00 -10.65 -23.92
CA ILE A 250 -31.55 -10.33 -22.58
C ILE A 250 -32.81 -9.49 -22.66
N GLY A 251 -32.96 -8.63 -23.68
CA GLY A 251 -34.18 -7.87 -23.93
C GLY A 251 -35.38 -8.76 -24.31
N ASN A 252 -35.15 -10.01 -24.72
CA ASN A 252 -36.21 -10.97 -25.06
C ASN A 252 -36.27 -12.18 -24.14
N SER A 253 -35.38 -12.24 -23.16
CA SER A 253 -35.39 -13.20 -22.06
C SER A 253 -35.28 -12.42 -20.75
N GLN A 254 -34.15 -12.48 -20.05
CA GLN A 254 -33.76 -11.68 -18.89
C GLN A 254 -32.30 -12.00 -18.50
N ILE A 255 -31.71 -11.19 -17.61
CA ILE A 255 -30.50 -11.53 -16.84
C ILE A 255 -30.80 -12.50 -15.68
N GLY A 256 -29.79 -13.19 -15.16
CA GLY A 256 -29.93 -14.27 -14.17
C GLY A 256 -29.29 -13.98 -12.81
N GLY A 257 -29.00 -15.05 -12.07
CA GLY A 257 -28.47 -14.98 -10.71
C GLY A 257 -27.05 -14.39 -10.61
N ALA A 258 -26.25 -14.42 -11.69
CA ALA A 258 -24.92 -13.84 -11.66
C ALA A 258 -25.01 -12.31 -11.61
N HIS A 259 -25.91 -11.70 -12.38
CA HIS A 259 -26.15 -10.25 -12.27
C HIS A 259 -26.75 -9.86 -10.92
N ALA A 260 -27.67 -10.66 -10.36
CA ALA A 260 -28.23 -10.39 -9.03
C ALA A 260 -27.15 -10.30 -7.92
N LEU A 261 -26.24 -11.27 -7.90
CA LEU A 261 -25.08 -11.27 -7.00
C LEU A 261 -24.11 -10.11 -7.31
N ALA A 262 -23.84 -9.84 -8.59
CA ALA A 262 -22.94 -8.77 -9.01
C ALA A 262 -23.49 -7.37 -8.69
N HIS A 263 -24.78 -7.11 -8.84
CA HIS A 263 -25.43 -5.86 -8.42
C HIS A 263 -25.30 -5.66 -6.91
N SER A 264 -25.55 -6.71 -6.14
CA SER A 264 -25.44 -6.66 -4.67
C SER A 264 -24.00 -6.41 -4.22
N ALA A 265 -23.05 -7.27 -4.61
CA ALA A 265 -21.64 -7.15 -4.24
C ALA A 265 -21.00 -5.85 -4.77
N GLY A 266 -21.30 -5.48 -6.03
CA GLY A 266 -20.82 -4.24 -6.63
C GLY A 266 -21.32 -3.00 -5.88
N ALA A 267 -22.58 -2.99 -5.44
CA ALA A 267 -23.15 -1.89 -4.68
C ALA A 267 -22.55 -1.75 -3.28
N VAL A 268 -22.37 -2.88 -2.57
CA VAL A 268 -21.84 -2.93 -1.20
C VAL A 268 -20.34 -2.63 -1.18
N PHE A 269 -19.56 -3.30 -2.03
CA PHE A 269 -18.08 -3.23 -2.00
C PHE A 269 -17.47 -2.25 -3.00
N LYS A 270 -18.29 -1.55 -3.80
CA LYS A 270 -17.83 -0.56 -4.80
C LYS A 270 -16.91 -1.16 -5.87
N ILE A 271 -17.21 -2.38 -6.31
CA ILE A 271 -16.47 -3.07 -7.38
C ILE A 271 -17.09 -2.71 -8.74
N PRO A 272 -16.29 -2.37 -9.77
CA PRO A 272 -16.79 -2.15 -11.13
C PRO A 272 -17.59 -3.34 -11.68
N HIS A 273 -18.72 -3.08 -12.35
CA HIS A 273 -19.71 -4.11 -12.67
C HIS A 273 -19.16 -5.32 -13.45
N GLY A 274 -18.51 -5.11 -14.59
CA GLY A 274 -17.96 -6.22 -15.37
C GLY A 274 -16.81 -6.96 -14.66
N GLU A 275 -16.13 -6.32 -13.69
CA GLU A 275 -15.11 -7.01 -12.87
C GLU A 275 -15.74 -7.92 -11.82
N ILE A 276 -16.83 -7.49 -11.17
CA ILE A 276 -17.54 -8.38 -10.23
C ILE A 276 -18.28 -9.49 -10.98
N ILE A 277 -18.76 -9.26 -12.20
CA ILE A 277 -19.34 -10.32 -13.05
C ILE A 277 -18.30 -11.42 -13.35
N ALA A 278 -17.04 -11.06 -13.57
CA ALA A 278 -15.95 -12.03 -13.76
C ALA A 278 -15.78 -12.97 -12.56
N VAL A 279 -15.91 -12.43 -11.34
CA VAL A 279 -15.90 -13.23 -10.10
C VAL A 279 -17.15 -14.10 -10.01
N VAL A 280 -18.33 -13.53 -10.21
CA VAL A 280 -19.60 -14.19 -9.88
C VAL A 280 -19.97 -15.28 -10.89
N LEU A 281 -19.76 -15.05 -12.19
CA LEU A 281 -20.32 -15.89 -13.24
C LEU A 281 -19.89 -17.37 -13.13
N PRO A 282 -18.60 -17.72 -12.97
CA PRO A 282 -18.19 -19.12 -12.83
C PRO A 282 -18.81 -19.81 -11.62
N HIS A 283 -18.97 -19.11 -10.49
CA HIS A 283 -19.58 -19.65 -9.28
C HIS A 283 -21.08 -19.88 -9.47
N MET A 284 -21.80 -18.95 -10.09
CA MET A 284 -23.22 -19.14 -10.42
C MET A 284 -23.43 -20.27 -11.43
N MET A 285 -22.52 -20.43 -12.41
CA MET A 285 -22.59 -21.54 -13.35
C MET A 285 -22.45 -22.89 -12.63
N ARG A 286 -21.47 -23.02 -11.72
CA ARG A 286 -21.33 -24.23 -10.88
C ARG A 286 -22.55 -24.49 -10.02
N PHE A 287 -23.11 -23.45 -9.41
CA PHE A 287 -24.33 -23.55 -8.62
C PHE A 287 -25.48 -24.13 -9.44
N CYS A 288 -25.62 -23.75 -10.71
CA CYS A 288 -26.70 -24.22 -11.56
C CYS A 288 -26.49 -25.63 -12.14
N LEU A 289 -25.31 -26.26 -11.97
CA LEU A 289 -25.06 -27.64 -12.43
C LEU A 289 -25.92 -28.70 -11.72
N GLU A 290 -26.55 -28.38 -10.60
CA GLU A 290 -27.53 -29.27 -9.95
C GLU A 290 -28.85 -29.40 -10.73
N VAL A 291 -29.05 -28.59 -11.77
CA VAL A 291 -30.22 -28.63 -12.66
C VAL A 291 -29.84 -29.33 -13.96
N GLU A 292 -30.43 -30.49 -14.22
CA GLU A 292 -30.11 -31.34 -15.38
C GLU A 292 -30.31 -30.61 -16.73
N GLU A 293 -31.33 -29.77 -16.82
CA GLU A 293 -31.57 -28.93 -18.00
C GLU A 293 -30.47 -27.88 -18.22
N THR A 294 -29.91 -27.32 -17.14
CA THR A 294 -28.77 -26.39 -17.25
C THR A 294 -27.51 -27.11 -17.70
N VAL A 295 -27.26 -28.33 -17.19
CA VAL A 295 -26.14 -29.18 -17.65
C VAL A 295 -26.21 -29.38 -19.16
N LYS A 296 -27.39 -29.70 -19.68
CA LYS A 296 -27.61 -29.82 -21.12
C LYS A 296 -27.29 -28.52 -21.86
N HIS A 297 -27.85 -27.38 -21.41
CA HIS A 297 -27.60 -26.09 -22.07
C HIS A 297 -26.12 -25.67 -22.06
N TYR A 298 -25.40 -25.88 -20.96
CA TYR A 298 -23.96 -25.61 -20.90
C TYR A 298 -23.18 -26.54 -21.81
N SER A 299 -23.55 -27.82 -21.92
CA SER A 299 -22.93 -28.75 -22.88
C SER A 299 -23.16 -28.32 -24.34
N GLU A 300 -24.34 -27.76 -24.67
CA GLU A 300 -24.63 -27.22 -26.00
C GLU A 300 -23.75 -26.00 -26.31
N ILE A 301 -23.57 -25.10 -25.33
CA ILE A 301 -22.64 -23.97 -25.45
C ILE A 301 -21.21 -24.46 -25.63
N ALA A 302 -20.76 -25.42 -24.82
CA ALA A 302 -19.43 -26.02 -24.90
C ALA A 302 -19.16 -26.59 -26.30
N HIS A 303 -20.12 -27.35 -26.84
CA HIS A 303 -20.05 -27.87 -28.20
C HIS A 303 -20.00 -26.75 -29.24
N ALA A 304 -20.80 -25.70 -29.07
CA ALA A 304 -20.89 -24.58 -29.99
C ALA A 304 -19.59 -23.77 -30.09
N ILE A 305 -18.79 -23.73 -29.03
CA ILE A 305 -17.46 -23.08 -29.01
C ILE A 305 -16.31 -24.07 -29.33
N GLY A 306 -16.65 -25.32 -29.69
CA GLY A 306 -15.68 -26.32 -30.19
C GLY A 306 -15.02 -27.20 -29.11
N LEU A 307 -15.55 -27.24 -27.89
CA LEU A 307 -15.08 -28.17 -26.86
C LEU A 307 -15.54 -29.61 -27.17
N SER A 308 -14.69 -30.58 -26.82
CA SER A 308 -14.95 -32.01 -26.99
C SER A 308 -15.06 -32.67 -25.61
N PHE A 309 -16.10 -33.47 -25.40
CA PHE A 309 -16.41 -34.13 -24.13
C PHE A 309 -17.22 -35.42 -24.39
N GLU A 310 -17.20 -36.37 -23.46
CA GLU A 310 -17.91 -37.66 -23.59
C GLU A 310 -19.33 -37.60 -23.01
N THR A 311 -19.57 -36.75 -22.00
CA THR A 311 -20.89 -36.61 -21.35
C THR A 311 -21.33 -35.15 -21.25
N GLU A 312 -22.65 -34.90 -21.20
CA GLU A 312 -23.19 -33.53 -21.06
C GLU A 312 -22.65 -32.84 -19.79
N ARG A 313 -22.48 -33.58 -18.69
CA ARG A 313 -21.90 -33.06 -17.43
C ARG A 313 -20.47 -32.61 -17.60
N GLU A 314 -19.63 -33.43 -18.25
CA GLU A 314 -18.26 -33.07 -18.57
C GLU A 314 -18.21 -31.83 -19.46
N GLY A 315 -19.07 -31.75 -20.50
CA GLY A 315 -19.16 -30.57 -21.35
C GLY A 315 -19.53 -29.29 -20.58
N ALA A 316 -20.45 -29.40 -19.62
CA ALA A 316 -20.82 -28.28 -18.77
C ALA A 316 -19.68 -27.82 -17.84
N GLU A 317 -18.92 -28.75 -17.27
CA GLU A 317 -17.77 -28.46 -16.42
C GLU A 317 -16.60 -27.85 -17.22
N GLU A 318 -16.33 -28.38 -18.42
CA GLU A 318 -15.33 -27.84 -19.36
C GLU A 318 -15.67 -26.40 -19.81
N LEU A 319 -16.95 -26.08 -20.01
CA LEU A 319 -17.36 -24.69 -20.29
C LEU A 319 -16.98 -23.75 -19.16
N ILE A 320 -17.23 -24.14 -17.90
CA ILE A 320 -16.91 -23.31 -16.73
C ILE A 320 -15.41 -23.07 -16.65
N LEU A 321 -14.60 -24.12 -16.82
CA LEU A 321 -13.14 -23.99 -16.90
C LEU A 321 -12.74 -23.05 -18.03
N LYS A 322 -13.40 -23.13 -19.19
CA LYS A 322 -13.10 -22.25 -20.32
C LYS A 322 -13.44 -20.78 -20.06
N VAL A 323 -14.50 -20.50 -19.30
CA VAL A 323 -14.83 -19.15 -18.83
C VAL A 323 -13.73 -18.64 -17.88
N GLU A 324 -13.26 -19.46 -16.95
CA GLU A 324 -12.19 -19.09 -16.02
C GLU A 324 -10.85 -18.84 -16.72
N GLU A 325 -10.49 -19.68 -17.70
CA GLU A 325 -9.33 -19.46 -18.57
C GLU A 325 -9.45 -18.11 -19.30
N LEU A 326 -10.64 -17.80 -19.84
CA LEU A 326 -10.88 -16.54 -20.52
C LEU A 326 -10.69 -15.34 -19.58
N ILE A 327 -11.24 -15.40 -18.36
CA ILE A 327 -11.09 -14.34 -17.33
C ILE A 327 -9.61 -14.07 -17.03
N GLN A 328 -8.81 -15.14 -16.89
CA GLN A 328 -7.37 -15.04 -16.67
C GLN A 328 -6.64 -14.46 -17.89
N ASP A 329 -6.97 -14.92 -19.10
CA ASP A 329 -6.36 -14.46 -20.36
C ASP A 329 -6.57 -12.97 -20.63
N ILE A 330 -7.65 -12.39 -20.09
CA ILE A 330 -7.99 -10.97 -20.21
C ILE A 330 -7.66 -10.16 -18.95
N GLY A 331 -6.94 -10.75 -17.99
CA GLY A 331 -6.38 -10.05 -16.83
C GLY A 331 -7.41 -9.55 -15.81
N LEU A 332 -8.56 -10.20 -15.71
CA LEU A 332 -9.57 -9.90 -14.69
C LEU A 332 -9.38 -10.77 -13.44
N ARG A 333 -9.92 -10.28 -12.31
CA ARG A 333 -9.90 -10.98 -11.01
C ARG A 333 -11.01 -12.03 -10.95
N THR A 334 -10.78 -13.07 -10.17
CA THR A 334 -11.62 -14.26 -10.01
C THR A 334 -12.22 -14.40 -8.62
N GLU A 335 -11.71 -13.68 -7.62
CA GLU A 335 -12.13 -13.79 -6.21
C GLU A 335 -12.31 -12.41 -5.54
N LEU A 336 -13.21 -12.32 -4.55
CA LEU A 336 -13.47 -11.08 -3.81
C LEU A 336 -12.26 -10.61 -2.99
N SER A 337 -11.44 -11.55 -2.48
CA SER A 337 -10.22 -11.21 -1.74
C SER A 337 -9.18 -10.48 -2.58
N GLU A 338 -9.20 -10.63 -3.91
CA GLU A 338 -8.38 -9.86 -4.85
C GLU A 338 -8.79 -8.38 -4.92
N PHE A 339 -9.97 -8.04 -4.41
CA PHE A 339 -10.45 -6.66 -4.20
C PHE A 339 -10.23 -6.16 -2.77
N GLY A 340 -9.49 -6.92 -1.95
CA GLY A 340 -9.23 -6.60 -0.55
C GLY A 340 -10.36 -6.97 0.39
N ILE A 341 -11.38 -7.72 -0.06
CA ILE A 341 -12.51 -8.16 0.79
C ILE A 341 -12.05 -9.33 1.68
N SER A 342 -12.19 -9.16 2.99
CA SER A 342 -11.88 -10.19 3.99
C SER A 342 -13.13 -10.98 4.35
N LYS A 343 -12.94 -12.17 4.93
CA LYS A 343 -14.05 -12.98 5.46
C LYS A 343 -14.92 -12.19 6.43
N ARG A 344 -14.30 -11.37 7.27
CA ARG A 344 -15.00 -10.53 8.23
C ARG A 344 -15.84 -9.45 7.56
N MET A 345 -15.30 -8.72 6.56
CA MET A 345 -16.08 -7.72 5.83
C MET A 345 -17.28 -8.36 5.13
N LEU A 346 -17.09 -9.57 4.61
CA LEU A 346 -18.17 -10.36 4.05
C LEU A 346 -19.21 -10.74 5.11
N ASP A 347 -18.76 -11.22 6.29
CA ASP A 347 -19.62 -11.56 7.43
C ASP A 347 -20.45 -10.35 7.91
N GLU A 348 -19.82 -9.17 8.04
CA GLU A 348 -20.45 -7.91 8.50
C GLU A 348 -21.51 -7.38 7.53
N ASN A 349 -21.35 -7.63 6.23
CA ASN A 349 -22.28 -7.15 5.20
C ASN A 349 -23.21 -8.26 4.67
N MET A 350 -23.12 -9.49 5.19
CA MET A 350 -23.78 -10.65 4.64
C MET A 350 -25.30 -10.49 4.53
N GLU A 351 -25.94 -9.93 5.56
CA GLU A 351 -27.40 -9.71 5.58
C GLU A 351 -27.83 -8.77 4.44
N MET A 352 -27.16 -7.61 4.32
CA MET A 352 -27.40 -6.64 3.25
C MET A 352 -27.14 -7.25 1.87
N LEU A 353 -26.04 -7.99 1.72
CA LEU A 353 -25.67 -8.65 0.47
C LEU A 353 -26.73 -9.66 0.01
N THR A 354 -27.25 -10.47 0.94
CA THR A 354 -28.31 -11.43 0.66
C THR A 354 -29.64 -10.74 0.35
N ASP A 355 -30.00 -9.68 1.07
CA ASP A 355 -31.25 -8.96 0.87
C ASP A 355 -31.29 -8.28 -0.51
N PHE A 356 -30.19 -7.61 -0.90
CA PHE A 356 -30.12 -6.97 -2.21
C PHE A 356 -30.19 -7.99 -3.34
N ALA A 357 -29.48 -9.11 -3.24
CA ALA A 357 -29.50 -10.16 -4.27
C ALA A 357 -30.87 -10.86 -4.36
N LEU A 358 -31.56 -11.11 -3.24
CA LEU A 358 -32.89 -11.74 -3.24
C LEU A 358 -33.97 -10.85 -3.87
N ASN A 359 -33.84 -9.54 -3.72
CA ASN A 359 -34.81 -8.57 -4.28
C ASN A 359 -34.52 -8.21 -5.75
N ASP A 360 -33.42 -8.69 -6.32
CA ASP A 360 -33.12 -8.53 -7.73
C ASP A 360 -33.93 -9.50 -8.59
N THR A 361 -34.51 -9.02 -9.69
CA THR A 361 -35.30 -9.83 -10.61
C THR A 361 -34.52 -11.00 -11.23
N GLY A 362 -33.20 -10.89 -11.36
CA GLY A 362 -32.33 -11.97 -11.86
C GLY A 362 -32.37 -13.22 -10.97
N SER A 363 -32.59 -13.06 -9.67
CA SER A 363 -32.75 -14.20 -8.74
C SER A 363 -34.05 -14.97 -8.96
N LEU A 364 -35.11 -14.31 -9.44
CA LEU A 364 -36.42 -14.93 -9.68
C LEU A 364 -36.41 -15.89 -10.86
N VAL A 365 -35.66 -15.55 -11.91
CA VAL A 365 -35.65 -16.26 -13.20
C VAL A 365 -34.45 -17.20 -13.37
N ASN A 366 -33.59 -17.29 -12.34
CA ASN A 366 -32.42 -18.14 -12.34
C ASN A 366 -32.82 -19.63 -12.52
N PRO A 367 -32.02 -20.45 -13.23
CA PRO A 367 -32.39 -21.85 -13.48
C PRO A 367 -32.55 -22.68 -12.20
N ARG A 368 -31.74 -22.38 -11.18
CA ARG A 368 -31.80 -22.98 -9.86
C ARG A 368 -32.31 -21.95 -8.84
N ASP A 369 -33.33 -22.32 -8.07
CA ASP A 369 -33.86 -21.47 -7.01
C ASP A 369 -32.75 -21.02 -6.04
N ILE A 370 -32.71 -19.72 -5.77
CA ILE A 370 -31.71 -19.09 -4.92
C ILE A 370 -32.34 -18.77 -3.56
N SER A 371 -31.90 -19.47 -2.51
CA SER A 371 -32.29 -19.16 -1.12
C SER A 371 -31.27 -18.22 -0.46
N GLY A 372 -31.66 -17.55 0.62
CA GLY A 372 -30.73 -16.73 1.43
C GLY A 372 -29.50 -17.51 1.91
N GLU A 373 -29.66 -18.76 2.32
CA GLU A 373 -28.52 -19.62 2.73
C GLU A 373 -27.63 -20.01 1.54
N ALA A 374 -28.22 -20.24 0.35
CA ALA A 374 -27.43 -20.50 -0.86
C ALA A 374 -26.59 -19.28 -1.26
N LEU A 375 -27.14 -18.06 -1.14
CA LEU A 375 -26.40 -16.83 -1.41
C LEU A 375 -25.21 -16.66 -0.45
N LYS A 376 -25.39 -16.93 0.85
CA LYS A 376 -24.28 -16.90 1.81
C LYS A 376 -23.16 -17.85 1.39
N GLY A 377 -23.53 -19.08 1.03
CA GLY A 377 -22.59 -20.09 0.53
C GLY A 377 -21.79 -19.57 -0.67
N LEU A 378 -22.48 -19.00 -1.67
CA LEU A 378 -21.84 -18.43 -2.86
C LEU A 378 -20.91 -17.26 -2.51
N TYR A 379 -21.31 -16.36 -1.62
CA TYR A 379 -20.44 -15.29 -1.15
C TYR A 379 -19.15 -15.80 -0.50
N TYR A 380 -19.23 -16.85 0.31
CA TYR A 380 -18.04 -17.46 0.89
C TYR A 380 -17.17 -18.17 -0.14
N GLU A 381 -17.77 -18.84 -1.12
CA GLU A 381 -17.03 -19.47 -2.22
C GLU A 381 -16.30 -18.43 -3.08
N MET A 382 -16.95 -17.30 -3.36
CA MET A 382 -16.37 -16.18 -4.12
C MET A 382 -15.29 -15.43 -3.33
N LEU A 383 -15.23 -15.56 -2.00
CA LEU A 383 -14.25 -14.86 -1.17
C LEU A 383 -12.82 -15.18 -1.60
N GLY A 384 -12.53 -16.46 -1.82
CA GLY A 384 -11.18 -16.92 -2.11
C GLY A 384 -10.21 -16.88 -0.93
N GLU A 385 -8.96 -17.28 -1.18
CA GLU A 385 -7.85 -17.16 -0.22
C GLU A 385 -7.22 -15.77 -0.34
N PRO A 386 -6.74 -15.13 0.75
CA PRO A 386 -6.13 -13.79 0.68
C PRO A 386 -5.08 -13.72 -0.43
N PHE A 387 -5.40 -12.95 -1.47
CA PHE A 387 -4.53 -12.74 -2.62
C PHE A 387 -3.47 -11.69 -2.32
N GLY A 388 -2.24 -11.99 -2.70
CA GLY A 388 -1.09 -11.15 -2.41
C GLY A 388 -0.59 -11.36 -0.98
N GLY A 389 -0.06 -10.28 -0.43
CA GLY A 389 0.67 -10.26 0.83
C GLY A 389 -0.13 -9.72 2.00
N TYR A 390 -1.20 -8.96 1.81
CA TYR A 390 -2.02 -8.42 2.89
C TYR A 390 -2.85 -9.50 3.58
N ARG A 391 -3.16 -9.28 4.86
CA ARG A 391 -4.14 -10.09 5.59
C ARG A 391 -5.52 -9.43 5.65
N GLY A 392 -5.57 -8.11 5.50
CA GLY A 392 -6.79 -7.31 5.50
C GLY A 392 -7.28 -6.92 6.88
N GLU A 393 -6.47 -7.09 7.95
CA GLU A 393 -6.90 -6.88 9.33
C GLU A 393 -5.84 -6.18 10.19
N ILE A 394 -6.29 -5.32 11.11
CA ILE A 394 -5.46 -4.63 12.10
C ILE A 394 -6.04 -4.85 13.49
N VAL A 395 -5.20 -5.23 14.43
CA VAL A 395 -5.57 -5.31 15.85
C VAL A 395 -5.53 -3.92 16.47
N LYS A 396 -6.57 -3.53 17.20
CA LYS A 396 -6.56 -2.34 18.06
C LYS A 396 -6.73 -2.74 19.52
N VAL A 397 -5.84 -2.23 20.36
CA VAL A 397 -5.84 -2.51 21.81
C VAL A 397 -5.85 -1.19 22.56
N ASN A 398 -6.86 -0.99 23.41
CA ASN A 398 -6.87 0.11 24.36
C ASN A 398 -6.56 -0.42 25.76
N LEU A 399 -5.37 -0.08 26.27
CA LEU A 399 -4.86 -0.60 27.54
C LEU A 399 -5.57 -0.01 28.77
N THR A 400 -6.21 1.15 28.63
CA THR A 400 -6.97 1.77 29.72
C THR A 400 -8.33 1.10 29.90
N SER A 401 -9.09 0.91 28.82
CA SER A 401 -10.39 0.22 28.87
C SER A 401 -10.26 -1.31 28.83
N LYS A 402 -9.07 -1.82 28.51
CA LYS A 402 -8.78 -3.23 28.22
C LYS A 402 -9.59 -3.78 27.03
N ALA A 403 -10.04 -2.89 26.15
CA ALA A 403 -10.75 -3.27 24.94
C ALA A 403 -9.76 -3.79 23.88
N VAL A 404 -10.15 -4.87 23.22
CA VAL A 404 -9.47 -5.42 22.05
C VAL A 404 -10.49 -5.48 20.92
N SER A 405 -10.16 -4.90 19.78
CA SER A 405 -10.89 -5.09 18.54
C SER A 405 -9.92 -5.50 17.44
N VAL A 406 -10.48 -6.14 16.42
CA VAL A 406 -9.83 -6.27 15.12
C VAL A 406 -10.64 -5.40 14.19
N ASP A 407 -10.01 -4.62 13.34
CA ASP A 407 -10.67 -3.74 12.39
C ASP A 407 -10.19 -4.13 10.98
N PRO A 408 -11.05 -4.02 9.94
CA PRO A 408 -10.60 -4.23 8.57
C PRO A 408 -9.52 -3.20 8.21
N LEU A 409 -8.52 -3.66 7.46
CA LEU A 409 -7.52 -2.81 6.86
C LEU A 409 -8.20 -1.87 5.85
N ASP A 410 -7.92 -0.57 5.94
CA ASP A 410 -8.29 0.37 4.88
C ASP A 410 -7.53 0.03 3.59
N SER A 411 -8.19 -0.65 2.66
CA SER A 411 -7.60 -1.14 1.42
C SER A 411 -7.15 0.00 0.50
N GLN A 412 -7.88 1.12 0.47
CA GLN A 412 -7.51 2.29 -0.31
C GLN A 412 -6.24 2.95 0.25
N ALA A 413 -6.15 3.04 1.58
CA ALA A 413 -4.93 3.49 2.22
C ALA A 413 -3.76 2.52 2.00
N ALA A 414 -4.00 1.20 2.07
CA ALA A 414 -2.99 0.19 1.82
C ALA A 414 -2.43 0.29 0.39
N LEU A 415 -3.28 0.48 -0.62
CA LEU A 415 -2.84 0.67 -2.01
C LEU A 415 -2.06 1.98 -2.22
N LYS A 416 -2.34 3.03 -1.44
CA LYS A 416 -1.65 4.33 -1.55
C LYS A 416 -0.36 4.41 -0.74
N PHE A 417 -0.33 3.83 0.45
CA PHE A 417 0.75 3.96 1.44
C PHE A 417 1.51 2.66 1.70
N VAL A 418 1.15 1.59 0.99
CA VAL A 418 1.79 0.27 0.94
C VAL A 418 1.71 -0.49 2.26
N GLY A 419 2.31 0.00 3.34
CA GLY A 419 2.38 -0.71 4.61
C GLY A 419 3.37 -0.05 5.55
N GLY A 420 3.84 -0.79 6.56
CA GLY A 420 4.95 -0.41 7.42
C GLY A 420 4.86 1.04 7.90
N SER A 421 5.91 1.81 7.65
CA SER A 421 5.96 3.23 8.05
C SER A 421 4.96 4.13 7.33
N GLY A 422 4.60 3.83 6.08
CA GLY A 422 3.67 4.64 5.29
C GLY A 422 2.26 4.52 5.81
N LEU A 423 1.79 3.27 5.99
CA LEU A 423 0.48 3.02 6.55
C LEU A 423 0.42 3.37 8.05
N GLY A 424 1.52 3.19 8.78
CA GLY A 424 1.66 3.70 10.15
C GLY A 424 1.49 5.22 10.22
N ALA A 425 2.05 5.97 9.27
CA ALA A 425 1.88 7.42 9.18
C ALA A 425 0.43 7.79 8.85
N TYR A 426 -0.24 7.06 7.96
CA TYR A 426 -1.65 7.25 7.65
C TYR A 426 -2.54 7.11 8.89
N TYR A 427 -2.44 5.99 9.61
CA TYR A 427 -3.23 5.79 10.83
C TYR A 427 -2.90 6.82 11.91
N TYR A 428 -1.62 7.15 12.10
CA TYR A 428 -1.24 8.19 13.04
C TYR A 428 -1.83 9.55 12.67
N TYR A 429 -1.78 9.93 11.39
CA TYR A 429 -2.39 11.18 10.90
C TYR A 429 -3.89 11.22 11.19
N GLN A 430 -4.62 10.14 10.89
CA GLN A 430 -6.06 10.04 11.17
C GLN A 430 -6.38 10.19 12.66
N LEU A 431 -5.56 9.61 13.54
CA LEU A 431 -5.77 9.67 14.99
C LEU A 431 -5.38 11.03 15.58
N MET A 432 -4.36 11.69 15.03
CA MET A 432 -3.93 13.02 15.48
C MET A 432 -4.71 14.18 14.84
N LYS A 433 -5.63 13.89 13.91
CA LYS A 433 -6.29 14.93 13.11
C LYS A 433 -7.07 15.93 13.99
N ASP A 434 -7.70 15.41 15.05
CA ASP A 434 -8.52 16.21 15.96
C ASP A 434 -7.76 16.66 17.22
N LYS A 435 -6.79 15.87 17.67
CA LYS A 435 -6.04 16.13 18.90
C LYS A 435 -4.59 15.68 18.79
N VAL A 436 -3.67 16.60 19.03
CA VAL A 436 -2.23 16.29 19.11
C VAL A 436 -1.88 15.85 20.54
N ALA A 437 -1.55 14.57 20.71
CA ALA A 437 -1.17 14.00 22.01
C ALA A 437 0.29 14.30 22.37
N ALA A 438 0.59 14.41 23.67
CA ALA A 438 1.96 14.51 24.16
C ALA A 438 2.67 13.14 24.08
N PRO A 439 3.99 13.07 23.77
CA PRO A 439 4.65 11.81 23.41
C PRO A 439 4.56 10.66 24.43
N LEU A 440 4.52 10.94 25.73
CA LEU A 440 4.44 9.93 26.80
C LEU A 440 3.06 9.91 27.49
N SER A 441 2.06 10.54 26.88
CA SER A 441 0.69 10.51 27.40
C SER A 441 -0.05 9.24 26.96
N PRO A 442 -1.07 8.79 27.70
CA PRO A 442 -1.93 7.67 27.29
C PRO A 442 -2.57 7.87 25.91
N ASP A 443 -2.83 9.12 25.52
CA ASP A 443 -3.44 9.50 24.24
C ASP A 443 -2.50 9.33 23.03
N ASN A 444 -1.17 9.26 23.23
CA ASN A 444 -0.25 8.98 22.13
C ASN A 444 -0.37 7.50 21.75
N VAL A 445 -0.36 7.17 20.46
CA VAL A 445 -0.54 5.79 20.00
C VAL A 445 0.80 5.14 19.69
N LEU A 446 0.90 3.83 19.91
CA LEU A 446 2.06 3.02 19.52
C LEU A 446 1.60 2.02 18.45
N ILE A 447 2.18 2.12 17.25
CA ILE A 447 1.73 1.36 16.08
C ILE A 447 2.82 0.40 15.65
N PHE A 448 2.54 -0.90 15.62
CA PHE A 448 3.36 -1.90 14.97
C PHE A 448 2.74 -2.21 13.61
N MET A 449 3.51 -2.13 12.53
CA MET A 449 3.00 -2.30 11.18
C MET A 449 3.95 -3.16 10.35
N THR A 450 3.37 -4.08 9.59
CA THR A 450 4.07 -4.89 8.59
C THR A 450 3.81 -4.34 7.19
N GLY A 451 4.49 -4.87 6.19
CA GLY A 451 4.24 -4.55 4.79
C GLY A 451 3.66 -5.73 4.02
N PRO A 452 3.26 -5.52 2.76
CA PRO A 452 2.76 -6.58 1.90
C PRO A 452 3.82 -7.65 1.62
N MET A 453 5.11 -7.30 1.65
CA MET A 453 6.18 -8.29 1.42
C MET A 453 6.53 -9.12 2.67
N THR A 454 6.09 -8.72 3.87
CA THR A 454 6.46 -9.40 5.12
C THR A 454 5.92 -10.83 5.17
N GLY A 455 6.77 -11.79 5.52
CA GLY A 455 6.39 -13.20 5.65
C GLY A 455 6.23 -13.95 4.33
N LEU A 456 6.20 -13.26 3.18
CA LEU A 456 6.11 -13.89 1.86
C LEU A 456 7.33 -14.76 1.56
N PRO A 457 7.21 -15.72 0.61
CA PRO A 457 8.29 -16.60 0.22
C PRO A 457 9.36 -15.95 -0.66
N THR A 458 9.79 -14.74 -0.30
CA THR A 458 10.86 -13.98 -0.94
C THR A 458 11.99 -13.62 0.02
N SER A 459 13.11 -13.17 -0.52
CA SER A 459 14.31 -12.82 0.24
C SER A 459 14.08 -11.60 1.13
N CYS A 460 14.66 -11.63 2.33
CA CYS A 460 14.67 -10.50 3.28
C CYS A 460 13.28 -10.00 3.75
N SER A 461 12.22 -10.82 3.65
CA SER A 461 10.83 -10.51 4.04
C SER A 461 10.56 -10.53 5.55
N GLY A 462 11.57 -10.25 6.38
CA GLY A 462 11.53 -10.43 7.83
C GLY A 462 11.40 -9.16 8.68
N ARG A 463 11.07 -8.00 8.09
CA ARG A 463 11.03 -6.73 8.82
C ARG A 463 9.61 -6.35 9.25
N PHE A 464 9.53 -5.47 10.24
CA PHE A 464 8.35 -4.68 10.63
C PHE A 464 8.80 -3.28 11.08
N THR A 465 7.87 -2.35 11.18
CA THR A 465 8.13 -0.99 11.64
C THR A 465 7.25 -0.66 12.85
N VAL A 466 7.83 0.03 13.83
CA VAL A 466 7.11 0.65 14.95
C VAL A 466 7.05 2.15 14.72
N CYS A 467 5.89 2.77 14.94
CA CYS A 467 5.64 4.19 14.72
C CYS A 467 4.92 4.84 15.91
N SER A 468 5.21 6.11 16.18
CA SER A 468 4.52 6.95 17.18
C SER A 468 4.96 8.41 17.07
N ARG A 469 4.47 9.28 17.96
CA ARG A 469 5.17 10.52 18.30
C ARG A 469 6.39 10.21 19.16
N SER A 470 7.58 10.63 18.71
CA SER A 470 8.82 10.41 19.43
C SER A 470 8.89 11.23 20.73
N PRO A 471 9.24 10.63 21.88
CA PRO A 471 9.51 11.37 23.11
C PRO A 471 10.85 12.09 23.13
N LEU A 472 11.78 11.71 22.25
CA LEU A 472 13.10 12.34 22.09
C LEU A 472 13.03 13.60 21.22
N THR A 473 12.42 13.49 20.04
CA THR A 473 12.38 14.60 19.08
C THR A 473 11.11 15.46 19.23
N GLY A 474 10.02 14.88 19.74
CA GLY A 474 8.70 15.52 19.77
C GLY A 474 7.96 15.47 18.43
N PHE A 475 8.54 14.87 17.39
CA PHE A 475 8.03 14.79 16.02
C PHE A 475 7.63 13.34 15.66
N TRP A 476 7.42 13.06 14.37
CA TRP A 476 7.24 11.70 13.86
C TRP A 476 8.41 10.80 14.27
N GLY A 477 8.09 9.68 14.90
CA GLY A 477 9.02 8.64 15.29
C GLY A 477 8.69 7.34 14.56
N GLU A 478 9.70 6.74 13.94
CA GLU A 478 9.61 5.41 13.37
C GLU A 478 10.91 4.64 13.61
N ALA A 479 10.80 3.33 13.80
CA ALA A 479 11.93 2.44 13.93
C ALA A 479 11.62 1.09 13.26
N ASN A 480 12.53 0.62 12.41
CA ASN A 480 12.40 -0.66 11.72
C ASN A 480 13.21 -1.72 12.46
N SER A 481 12.66 -2.93 12.59
CA SER A 481 13.38 -4.08 13.13
C SER A 481 13.19 -5.31 12.26
N GLY A 482 14.17 -6.21 12.31
CA GLY A 482 14.14 -7.50 11.61
C GLY A 482 13.81 -8.65 12.54
N GLY A 483 14.32 -9.84 12.21
CA GLY A 483 14.04 -11.07 12.97
C GLY A 483 12.86 -11.83 12.38
N HIS A 484 11.95 -12.25 13.24
CA HIS A 484 10.79 -13.09 12.91
C HIS A 484 9.47 -12.54 13.46
N PHE A 485 9.49 -11.52 14.31
CA PHE A 485 8.28 -10.91 14.88
C PHE A 485 7.29 -10.41 13.80
N GLY A 486 7.77 -9.67 12.80
CA GLY A 486 6.94 -9.17 11.70
C GLY A 486 6.23 -10.27 10.92
N PRO A 487 6.95 -11.28 10.40
CA PRO A 487 6.33 -12.46 9.80
C PRO A 487 5.34 -13.18 10.71
N GLU A 488 5.63 -13.32 12.00
CA GLU A 488 4.74 -14.02 12.93
C GLU A 488 3.42 -13.27 13.13
N LEU A 489 3.44 -11.93 13.15
CA LEU A 489 2.22 -11.10 13.14
C LEU A 489 1.37 -11.34 11.88
N LYS A 490 2.03 -11.48 10.71
CA LYS A 490 1.34 -11.87 9.47
C LYS A 490 0.80 -13.28 9.52
N PHE A 491 1.52 -14.22 10.12
CA PHE A 491 1.05 -15.60 10.23
C PHE A 491 -0.14 -15.73 11.19
N ALA A 492 -0.24 -14.82 12.17
CA ALA A 492 -1.39 -14.73 13.06
C ALA A 492 -2.63 -14.08 12.40
N GLY A 493 -2.51 -13.56 11.17
CA GLY A 493 -3.63 -13.03 10.41
C GLY A 493 -3.72 -11.50 10.36
N TYR A 494 -2.69 -10.76 10.79
CA TYR A 494 -2.79 -9.29 10.91
C TYR A 494 -1.70 -8.54 10.14
N ASP A 495 -2.04 -7.39 9.59
CA ASP A 495 -1.11 -6.46 8.95
C ASP A 495 -0.48 -5.46 9.94
N GLY A 496 -1.14 -5.22 11.08
CA GLY A 496 -0.67 -4.30 12.09
C GLY A 496 -1.38 -4.40 13.45
N LEU A 497 -0.84 -3.67 14.41
CA LEU A 497 -1.32 -3.54 15.78
C LEU A 497 -1.23 -2.07 16.21
N ILE A 498 -2.34 -1.49 16.68
CA ILE A 498 -2.42 -0.12 17.19
C ILE A 498 -2.73 -0.18 18.69
N ILE A 499 -1.87 0.43 19.51
CA ILE A 499 -1.99 0.41 20.97
C ILE A 499 -2.27 1.83 21.47
N GLU A 500 -3.40 1.97 22.16
CA GLU A 500 -3.91 3.19 22.77
C GLU A 500 -4.00 3.07 24.29
N GLY A 501 -4.13 4.21 24.98
CA GLY A 501 -4.26 4.25 26.42
C GLY A 501 -3.00 3.79 27.15
N ALA A 502 -3.13 3.62 28.46
CA ALA A 502 -2.10 3.08 29.35
C ALA A 502 -2.76 2.19 30.40
N SER A 503 -2.12 1.06 30.72
CA SER A 503 -2.58 0.16 31.78
C SER A 503 -2.20 0.72 33.16
N GLU A 504 -2.99 0.44 34.18
CA GLU A 504 -2.66 0.80 35.57
C GLU A 504 -1.48 0.00 36.14
N ASN A 505 -1.31 -1.25 35.70
CA ASN A 505 -0.23 -2.15 36.11
C ASN A 505 0.54 -2.65 34.88
N PRO A 506 1.80 -3.11 35.02
CA PRO A 506 2.54 -3.76 33.95
C PRO A 506 1.75 -4.90 33.29
N VAL A 507 1.66 -4.89 31.96
CA VAL A 507 0.97 -5.92 31.17
C VAL A 507 1.80 -6.38 29.98
N TYR A 508 1.49 -7.55 29.43
CA TYR A 508 1.95 -7.99 28.12
C TYR A 508 0.76 -8.37 27.24
N LEU A 509 0.91 -8.24 25.93
CA LEU A 509 -0.11 -8.65 24.96
C LEU A 509 0.24 -10.03 24.41
N LEU A 510 -0.71 -10.97 24.46
CA LEU A 510 -0.61 -12.27 23.82
C LEU A 510 -1.48 -12.29 22.56
N ILE A 511 -0.91 -12.71 21.43
CA ILE A 511 -1.62 -12.94 20.17
C ILE A 511 -1.30 -14.37 19.70
N GLU A 512 -2.29 -15.24 19.67
CA GLU A 512 -2.20 -16.60 19.10
C GLU A 512 -3.36 -16.78 18.11
N ASP A 513 -3.07 -16.54 16.82
CA ASP A 513 -4.09 -16.43 15.77
C ASP A 513 -5.24 -15.49 16.18
N ASP A 514 -6.48 -15.98 16.29
CA ASP A 514 -7.67 -15.20 16.69
C ASP A 514 -7.71 -14.85 18.19
N LYS A 515 -6.84 -15.46 19.01
CA LYS A 515 -6.81 -15.26 20.45
C LYS A 515 -5.92 -14.07 20.81
N ILE A 516 -6.53 -12.98 21.27
CA ILE A 516 -5.84 -11.75 21.67
C ILE A 516 -6.17 -11.41 23.14
N GLU A 517 -5.17 -11.43 24.02
CA GLU A 517 -5.35 -11.23 25.47
C GLU A 517 -4.34 -10.24 26.05
N ILE A 518 -4.80 -9.35 26.93
CA ILE A 518 -3.95 -8.52 27.79
C ILE A 518 -3.70 -9.28 29.09
N LYS A 519 -2.44 -9.61 29.38
CA LYS A 519 -2.03 -10.40 30.54
C LYS A 519 -1.16 -9.59 31.51
N ASP A 520 -1.14 -9.98 32.78
CA ASP A 520 -0.27 -9.36 33.79
C ASP A 520 1.21 -9.58 33.45
N ALA A 521 2.02 -8.53 33.60
CA ALA A 521 3.47 -8.59 33.40
C ALA A 521 4.27 -8.13 34.61
N SER A 522 3.65 -8.10 35.79
CA SER A 522 4.30 -7.64 37.04
C SER A 522 5.58 -8.42 37.36
N ASN A 523 5.64 -9.72 37.04
CA ASN A 523 6.83 -10.57 37.25
C ASN A 523 7.99 -10.28 36.29
N TYR A 524 7.70 -9.63 35.16
CA TYR A 524 8.67 -9.27 34.13
C TYR A 524 9.14 -7.82 34.26
N TRP A 525 8.39 -6.97 34.95
CA TRP A 525 8.75 -5.57 35.17
C TRP A 525 10.03 -5.47 36.02
N GLY A 526 10.99 -4.67 35.59
CA GLY A 526 12.33 -4.55 36.17
C GLY A 526 13.36 -5.53 35.60
N LYS A 527 12.93 -6.48 34.75
CA LYS A 527 13.82 -7.46 34.10
C LYS A 527 14.41 -6.93 32.80
N GLY A 528 15.61 -7.40 32.46
CA GLY A 528 16.25 -7.12 31.17
C GLY A 528 15.49 -7.78 30.01
N VAL A 529 15.83 -7.40 28.79
CA VAL A 529 15.24 -7.92 27.55
C VAL A 529 15.48 -9.42 27.43
N TYR A 530 16.70 -9.89 27.70
CA TYR A 530 17.02 -11.31 27.54
C TYR A 530 16.24 -12.16 28.54
N GLU A 531 16.26 -11.77 29.82
CA GLU A 531 15.52 -12.45 30.89
C GLU A 531 14.01 -12.40 30.66
N THR A 532 13.46 -11.26 30.20
CA THR A 532 12.02 -11.13 29.91
C THR A 532 11.57 -12.14 28.85
N GLN A 533 12.31 -12.25 27.76
CA GLN A 533 11.94 -13.18 26.69
C GLN A 533 12.08 -14.64 27.14
N GLU A 534 13.15 -14.98 27.85
CA GLU A 534 13.35 -16.33 28.40
C GLU A 534 12.19 -16.74 29.31
N LEU A 535 11.88 -15.92 30.31
CA LEU A 535 10.80 -16.21 31.26
C LEU A 535 9.43 -16.27 30.60
N LEU A 536 9.16 -15.44 29.58
CA LEU A 536 7.88 -15.50 28.84
C LEU A 536 7.77 -16.79 28.02
N LEU A 537 8.83 -17.23 27.36
CA LEU A 537 8.83 -18.50 26.63
C LEU A 537 8.67 -19.70 27.58
N GLU A 538 9.25 -19.63 28.79
CA GLU A 538 9.04 -20.61 29.85
C GLU A 538 7.59 -20.62 30.36
N GLU A 539 6.99 -19.45 30.64
CA GLU A 539 5.59 -19.34 31.06
C GLU A 539 4.63 -19.90 29.99
N LEU A 540 4.88 -19.56 28.72
CA LEU A 540 4.08 -20.04 27.59
C LEU A 540 4.35 -21.52 27.25
N ASN A 541 5.47 -22.07 27.73
CA ASN A 541 5.92 -23.44 27.47
C ASN A 541 5.95 -23.77 25.97
N ASP A 542 6.39 -22.80 25.15
CA ASP A 542 6.40 -22.88 23.68
C ASP A 542 7.42 -21.89 23.10
N ASP A 543 8.48 -22.41 22.48
CA ASP A 543 9.57 -21.63 21.88
C ASP A 543 9.22 -21.07 20.47
N SER A 544 8.05 -21.43 19.94
CA SER A 544 7.57 -20.94 18.65
C SER A 544 7.04 -19.50 18.71
N TYR A 545 6.75 -18.98 19.90
CA TYR A 545 6.40 -17.57 20.08
C TYR A 545 7.53 -16.63 19.64
N LYS A 546 7.15 -15.46 19.14
CA LYS A 546 8.03 -14.34 18.84
C LYS A 546 7.65 -13.16 19.70
N ILE A 547 8.64 -12.63 20.41
CA ILE A 547 8.44 -11.62 21.46
C ILE A 547 9.12 -10.33 21.03
N ALA A 548 8.40 -9.22 21.16
CA ALA A 548 8.94 -7.88 21.19
C ALA A 548 8.73 -7.29 22.59
N CYS A 549 9.76 -6.77 23.24
CA CYS A 549 9.70 -6.28 24.62
C CYS A 549 10.61 -5.09 24.88
N ILE A 550 10.43 -4.45 26.03
CA ILE A 550 11.30 -3.39 26.52
C ILE A 550 12.14 -3.88 27.71
N GLY A 551 13.35 -3.36 27.84
CA GLY A 551 14.15 -3.49 29.07
C GLY A 551 13.88 -2.32 30.03
N GLN A 552 14.72 -2.22 31.06
CA GLN A 552 14.57 -1.22 32.12
C GLN A 552 14.67 0.22 31.62
N ALA A 553 15.36 0.49 30.50
CA ALA A 553 15.39 1.83 29.93
C ALA A 553 14.02 2.27 29.40
N GLY A 554 13.26 1.33 28.82
CA GLY A 554 11.87 1.59 28.39
C GLY A 554 10.95 1.82 29.59
N GLU A 555 11.04 0.97 30.61
CA GLU A 555 10.27 1.09 31.86
C GLU A 555 10.53 2.43 32.56
N ASN A 556 11.79 2.88 32.58
CA ASN A 556 12.20 4.15 33.17
C ASN A 556 12.11 5.33 32.20
N LEU A 557 11.46 5.17 31.04
CA LEU A 557 11.17 6.25 30.08
C LEU A 557 12.41 6.99 29.57
N VAL A 558 13.55 6.30 29.40
CA VAL A 558 14.75 6.88 28.75
C VAL A 558 14.37 7.33 27.34
N LYS A 559 14.68 8.57 26.97
CA LYS A 559 14.15 9.18 25.73
C LYS A 559 14.56 8.46 24.46
N TYR A 560 15.63 7.69 24.51
CA TYR A 560 16.13 6.84 23.43
C TYR A 560 16.09 5.35 23.79
N ALA A 561 15.08 4.93 24.57
CA ALA A 561 14.79 3.52 24.79
C ALA A 561 14.26 2.84 23.52
N ALA A 562 14.71 1.61 23.31
CA ALA A 562 14.40 0.75 22.17
C ALA A 562 13.34 -0.30 22.53
N ILE A 563 12.69 -0.84 21.50
CA ILE A 563 11.92 -2.09 21.60
C ILE A 563 12.76 -3.19 20.97
N MET A 564 13.00 -4.26 21.72
CA MET A 564 13.87 -5.36 21.34
C MET A 564 13.05 -6.61 20.99
N ASN A 565 13.49 -7.38 20.00
CA ASN A 565 12.87 -8.64 19.61
C ASN A 565 13.89 -9.69 19.17
N ASP A 566 13.49 -10.96 19.18
CA ASP A 566 14.33 -12.09 18.76
C ASP A 566 15.71 -12.14 19.49
N GLY A 567 15.77 -11.60 20.71
CA GLY A 567 16.98 -11.43 21.54
C GLY A 567 17.60 -10.04 21.41
N ASP A 568 18.04 -9.70 20.21
CA ASP A 568 19.00 -8.61 19.96
C ASP A 568 18.65 -7.75 18.75
N ARG A 569 17.50 -8.00 18.09
CA ARG A 569 17.01 -7.11 17.03
C ARG A 569 16.33 -5.92 17.69
N ALA A 570 16.51 -4.73 17.13
CA ALA A 570 16.07 -3.50 17.76
C ALA A 570 15.22 -2.66 16.79
N ALA A 571 14.03 -2.30 17.23
CA ALA A 571 13.38 -1.06 16.82
C ALA A 571 13.97 0.06 17.72
N GLY A 572 15.18 0.50 17.35
CA GLY A 572 16.09 1.18 18.26
C GLY A 572 15.78 2.66 18.52
N ARG A 573 15.74 3.45 17.45
CA ARG A 573 15.83 4.91 17.55
C ARG A 573 14.48 5.58 17.81
N THR A 574 14.50 6.87 18.12
CA THR A 574 13.33 7.73 18.36
C THR A 574 12.55 7.47 19.65
N GLY A 575 13.00 6.56 20.52
CA GLY A 575 12.45 6.44 21.88
C GLY A 575 11.14 5.67 21.99
N LEU A 576 10.82 4.81 21.02
CA LEU A 576 9.56 4.09 21.01
C LEU A 576 9.45 3.06 22.14
N GLY A 577 10.57 2.62 22.71
CA GLY A 577 10.60 1.82 23.95
C GLY A 577 10.09 2.60 25.17
N ALA A 578 10.33 3.91 25.24
CA ALA A 578 9.77 4.75 26.30
C ALA A 578 8.29 5.02 26.10
N VAL A 579 7.81 5.09 24.85
CA VAL A 579 6.36 5.14 24.57
C VAL A 579 5.71 3.86 25.06
N MET A 580 6.27 2.70 24.71
CA MET A 580 5.79 1.39 25.17
C MET A 580 5.80 1.29 26.71
N GLY A 581 6.87 1.75 27.37
CA GLY A 581 6.96 1.81 28.83
C GLY A 581 5.95 2.76 29.49
N SER A 582 5.68 3.93 28.89
CA SER A 582 4.68 4.90 29.41
C SER A 582 3.27 4.35 29.43
N LYS A 583 3.02 3.28 28.67
CA LYS A 583 1.75 2.57 28.61
C LYS A 583 1.67 1.38 29.59
N ASN A 584 2.74 1.14 30.36
CA ASN A 584 2.94 -0.05 31.17
C ASN A 584 2.85 -1.36 30.36
N LEU A 585 3.22 -1.32 29.07
CA LEU A 585 3.27 -2.51 28.22
C LEU A 585 4.70 -3.05 28.21
N LYS A 586 4.93 -4.20 28.82
CA LYS A 586 6.26 -4.83 28.92
C LYS A 586 6.65 -5.58 27.65
N ALA A 587 5.71 -6.32 27.05
CA ALA A 587 5.98 -7.18 25.92
C ALA A 587 4.74 -7.44 25.05
N ILE A 588 4.98 -7.91 23.84
CA ILE A 588 4.00 -8.48 22.91
C ILE A 588 4.56 -9.84 22.48
N ALA A 589 3.81 -10.92 22.74
CA ALA A 589 4.15 -12.28 22.36
C ALA A 589 3.17 -12.76 21.28
N ILE A 590 3.69 -13.18 20.13
CA ILE A 590 2.89 -13.57 18.96
C ILE A 590 3.23 -14.98 18.52
N LYS A 591 2.20 -15.73 18.15
CA LYS A 591 2.30 -17.00 17.45
C LYS A 591 1.24 -17.06 16.36
N GLY A 592 1.66 -17.42 15.15
CA GLY A 592 0.80 -17.48 13.99
C GLY A 592 0.90 -18.83 13.28
N SER A 593 -0.25 -19.43 12.97
CA SER A 593 -0.32 -20.74 12.33
C SER A 593 -0.45 -20.65 10.79
N ASN A 594 -1.01 -19.55 10.25
CA ASN A 594 -1.25 -19.43 8.81
C ASN A 594 -0.03 -18.93 8.05
N ARG A 595 0.74 -19.85 7.47
CA ARG A 595 1.93 -19.53 6.65
C ARG A 595 1.65 -19.44 5.15
N LYS A 596 0.40 -19.61 4.72
CA LYS A 596 0.03 -19.62 3.30
C LYS A 596 -0.35 -18.22 2.82
N PHE A 597 0.05 -17.93 1.59
CA PHE A 597 -0.31 -16.74 0.83
C PHE A 597 -0.63 -17.19 -0.60
N ARG A 598 -1.67 -16.63 -1.21
CA ARG A 598 -1.97 -16.87 -2.61
C ARG A 598 -1.22 -15.83 -3.45
N LEU A 599 -0.25 -16.30 -4.23
CA LEU A 599 0.61 -15.48 -5.08
C LEU A 599 0.58 -16.05 -6.51
N PRO A 600 0.75 -15.23 -7.55
CA PRO A 600 0.78 -15.74 -8.92
C PRO A 600 1.99 -16.66 -9.12
N GLU A 601 1.87 -17.69 -9.96
CA GLU A 601 2.94 -18.68 -10.18
C GLU A 601 4.29 -18.05 -10.57
N ILE A 602 4.27 -16.95 -11.32
CA ILE A 602 5.48 -16.21 -11.71
C ILE A 602 6.22 -15.58 -10.53
N PHE A 603 5.55 -15.33 -9.39
CA PHE A 603 6.18 -14.77 -8.19
C PHE A 603 7.39 -15.58 -7.75
N LYS A 604 7.27 -16.91 -7.77
CA LYS A 604 8.36 -17.81 -7.36
C LYS A 604 9.59 -17.62 -8.23
N LYS A 605 9.41 -17.49 -9.55
CA LYS A 605 10.50 -17.26 -10.50
C LYS A 605 11.17 -15.90 -10.24
N LYS A 606 10.38 -14.82 -10.13
CA LYS A 606 10.91 -13.47 -9.85
C LYS A 606 11.60 -13.37 -8.49
N SER A 607 11.08 -14.07 -7.49
CA SER A 607 11.71 -14.17 -6.19
C SER A 607 13.06 -14.91 -6.24
N GLN A 608 13.18 -15.92 -7.11
CA GLN A 608 14.43 -16.63 -7.32
C GLN A 608 15.45 -15.73 -8.05
N GLU A 609 15.02 -14.97 -9.06
CA GLU A 609 15.86 -13.96 -9.74
C GLU A 609 16.43 -12.94 -8.72
N ALA A 610 15.59 -12.44 -7.81
CA ALA A 610 16.04 -11.50 -6.78
C ALA A 610 17.02 -12.15 -5.77
N TYR A 611 16.82 -13.43 -5.45
CA TYR A 611 17.75 -14.18 -4.59
C TYR A 611 19.12 -14.35 -5.25
N GLU A 612 19.15 -14.70 -6.54
CA GLU A 612 20.40 -14.89 -7.30
C GLU A 612 21.19 -13.59 -7.40
N PHE A 613 20.51 -12.48 -7.74
CA PHE A 613 21.12 -11.15 -7.79
C PHE A 613 21.86 -10.82 -6.48
N ILE A 614 21.19 -11.01 -5.33
CA ILE A 614 21.76 -10.68 -4.03
C ILE A 614 22.92 -11.59 -3.66
N LYS A 615 22.83 -12.87 -4.02
CA LYS A 615 23.86 -13.84 -3.70
C LYS A 615 25.16 -13.59 -4.48
N GLU A 616 25.06 -13.05 -5.68
CA GLU A 616 26.20 -12.75 -6.56
C GLU A 616 26.85 -11.39 -6.27
N ASP A 617 26.19 -10.53 -5.49
CA ASP A 617 26.69 -9.21 -5.11
C ASP A 617 27.89 -9.31 -4.13
N PHE A 618 29.02 -8.70 -4.51
CA PHE A 618 30.23 -8.70 -3.70
C PHE A 618 30.08 -8.00 -2.35
N SER A 619 29.33 -6.90 -2.30
CA SER A 619 29.06 -6.15 -1.06
C SER A 619 28.23 -6.99 -0.08
N VAL A 620 27.35 -7.85 -0.59
CA VAL A 620 26.57 -8.81 0.20
C VAL A 620 27.47 -9.89 0.78
N GLU A 621 28.40 -10.45 -0.01
CA GLU A 621 29.35 -11.46 0.51
C GLU A 621 30.28 -10.84 1.58
N LEU A 622 30.74 -9.60 1.38
CA LEU A 622 31.51 -8.87 2.41
C LEU A 622 30.70 -8.67 3.70
N THR A 623 29.45 -8.20 3.57
CA THR A 623 28.53 -8.00 4.70
C THR A 623 28.21 -9.31 5.41
N LYS A 624 28.09 -10.40 4.66
CA LYS A 624 27.90 -11.74 5.21
C LYS A 624 29.12 -12.18 5.99
N GLU A 625 30.33 -11.93 5.49
CA GLU A 625 31.58 -12.34 6.13
C GLU A 625 31.94 -11.52 7.37
N LEU A 626 31.84 -10.20 7.29
CA LEU A 626 32.33 -9.26 8.33
C LEU A 626 31.21 -8.53 9.09
N GLY A 627 29.96 -8.67 8.66
CA GLY A 627 28.84 -7.88 9.20
C GLY A 627 28.92 -6.43 8.73
N THR A 628 28.08 -5.58 9.30
CA THR A 628 28.17 -4.13 9.05
C THR A 628 29.51 -3.55 9.53
N SER A 629 30.07 -4.14 10.58
CA SER A 629 31.37 -3.79 11.17
C SER A 629 32.56 -3.97 10.22
N GLY A 630 32.39 -4.65 9.08
CA GLY A 630 33.40 -4.71 8.01
C GLY A 630 33.74 -3.34 7.42
N PHE A 631 32.88 -2.33 7.61
CA PHE A 631 33.11 -0.98 7.11
C PHE A 631 34.04 -0.13 7.98
N VAL A 632 34.30 -0.51 9.26
CA VAL A 632 35.08 0.30 10.22
C VAL A 632 36.42 0.78 9.66
N ASP A 633 37.23 -0.14 9.13
CA ASP A 633 38.58 0.16 8.65
C ASP A 633 38.56 1.15 7.47
N THR A 634 37.65 0.91 6.53
CA THR A 634 37.52 1.77 5.34
C THR A 634 36.90 3.12 5.70
N ALA A 635 35.96 3.14 6.64
CA ALA A 635 35.31 4.35 7.10
C ALA A 635 36.30 5.30 7.79
N VAL A 636 37.20 4.80 8.63
CA VAL A 636 38.22 5.63 9.30
C VAL A 636 39.34 6.03 8.34
N GLU A 637 40.02 5.06 7.74
CA GLU A 637 41.31 5.30 7.06
C GLU A 637 41.15 5.86 5.64
N LEU A 638 40.17 5.38 4.88
CA LEU A 638 40.01 5.76 3.46
C LEU A 638 39.12 6.99 3.30
N TYR A 639 37.97 6.99 3.98
CA TYR A 639 36.93 8.00 3.77
C TYR A 639 36.94 9.11 4.83
N GLY A 640 37.38 8.83 6.05
CA GLY A 640 37.17 9.73 7.21
C GLY A 640 35.69 9.90 7.55
N ASP A 641 34.88 8.87 7.28
CA ASP A 641 33.43 8.83 7.45
C ASP A 641 33.00 8.45 8.87
N MET A 642 33.78 7.62 9.57
CA MET A 642 33.44 7.21 10.93
C MET A 642 33.88 8.28 11.95
N PRO A 643 32.94 8.91 12.68
CA PRO A 643 33.27 9.98 13.62
C PRO A 643 34.12 9.52 14.80
N ILE A 644 35.06 10.37 15.21
CA ILE A 644 36.01 10.11 16.30
C ILE A 644 35.88 11.23 17.34
N ARG A 645 35.87 10.85 18.62
CA ARG A 645 35.77 11.75 19.79
C ARG A 645 34.72 12.86 19.61
N ASN A 646 33.44 12.49 19.58
CA ASN A 646 32.34 13.43 19.38
C ASN A 646 32.54 14.38 18.17
N TRP A 647 32.92 13.82 17.01
CA TRP A 647 33.19 14.52 15.74
C TRP A 647 34.36 15.53 15.78
N SER A 648 35.17 15.55 16.84
CA SER A 648 36.22 16.56 17.03
C SER A 648 37.61 16.16 16.53
N GLU A 649 37.83 14.88 16.24
CA GLU A 649 39.11 14.33 15.77
C GLU A 649 38.93 13.58 14.45
N SER A 650 40.01 13.41 13.69
CA SER A 650 40.01 12.78 12.36
C SER A 650 40.77 11.46 12.26
N SER A 651 41.47 11.05 13.30
CA SER A 651 42.27 9.83 13.30
C SER A 651 42.21 9.13 14.65
N PHE A 652 42.14 7.80 14.63
CA PHE A 652 42.17 6.97 15.83
C PHE A 652 42.94 5.68 15.53
N GLU A 653 44.16 5.56 16.07
CA GLU A 653 45.07 4.43 15.80
C GLU A 653 44.44 3.07 16.18
N GLY A 654 43.57 3.04 17.18
CA GLY A 654 42.89 1.84 17.65
C GLY A 654 41.69 1.39 16.81
N ALA A 655 41.37 2.05 15.68
CA ALA A 655 40.18 1.73 14.89
C ALA A 655 40.17 0.29 14.35
N PHE A 656 41.32 -0.21 13.90
CA PHE A 656 41.44 -1.58 13.39
C PHE A 656 41.10 -2.63 14.46
N ASN A 657 41.46 -2.39 15.72
CA ASN A 657 41.24 -3.33 16.84
C ASN A 657 39.76 -3.64 17.10
N ILE A 658 38.85 -2.80 16.59
CA ILE A 658 37.41 -2.95 16.78
C ILE A 658 36.67 -3.30 15.49
N SER A 659 37.39 -3.59 14.40
CA SER A 659 36.80 -3.82 13.09
C SER A 659 36.09 -5.17 12.97
N GLY A 660 35.30 -5.33 11.91
CA GLY A 660 34.67 -6.62 11.57
C GLY A 660 35.70 -7.71 11.27
N ALA A 661 36.90 -7.36 10.78
CA ALA A 661 37.98 -8.31 10.56
C ALA A 661 38.52 -8.82 11.91
N THR A 662 38.85 -7.93 12.85
CA THR A 662 39.28 -8.33 14.19
C THR A 662 38.21 -9.13 14.92
N MET A 663 36.93 -8.74 14.80
CA MET A 663 35.83 -9.52 15.37
C MET A 663 35.80 -10.94 14.83
N LYS A 664 35.96 -11.12 13.51
CA LYS A 664 35.97 -12.43 12.86
C LYS A 664 37.13 -13.30 13.34
N GLU A 665 38.30 -12.71 13.58
CA GLU A 665 39.51 -13.42 14.01
C GLU A 665 39.53 -13.75 15.52
N THR A 666 38.71 -13.06 16.31
CA THR A 666 38.77 -13.15 17.78
C THR A 666 37.50 -13.74 18.40
N ILE A 667 36.40 -12.98 18.40
CA ILE A 667 35.21 -13.26 19.23
C ILE A 667 34.02 -13.84 18.44
N LEU A 668 34.07 -13.86 17.10
CA LEU A 668 32.97 -14.35 16.26
C LEU A 668 32.89 -15.89 16.26
N VAL A 669 31.75 -16.43 16.68
CA VAL A 669 31.49 -17.87 16.71
C VAL A 669 30.38 -18.32 15.75
N GLY A 670 29.65 -17.39 15.14
CA GLY A 670 28.60 -17.72 14.18
C GLY A 670 27.88 -16.51 13.60
N ARG A 671 26.80 -16.80 12.86
CA ARG A 671 25.95 -15.79 12.20
C ARG A 671 24.48 -16.14 12.38
N LYS A 672 23.61 -15.13 12.40
CA LYS A 672 22.15 -15.31 12.45
C LYS A 672 21.45 -14.42 11.44
N ALA A 673 20.66 -15.04 10.57
CA ALA A 673 19.82 -14.37 9.60
C ALA A 673 18.48 -13.91 10.20
N CYS A 674 17.86 -12.90 9.59
CA CYS A 674 16.42 -12.65 9.76
C CYS A 674 15.63 -13.66 8.91
N TYR A 675 14.30 -13.67 9.05
CA TYR A 675 13.43 -14.52 8.25
C TYR A 675 13.75 -14.42 6.75
N ARG A 676 13.98 -15.58 6.12
CA ARG A 676 14.30 -15.75 4.68
C ARG A 676 15.41 -14.82 4.14
N CYS A 677 16.39 -14.44 4.97
CA CYS A 677 17.46 -13.55 4.54
C CYS A 677 18.71 -14.34 4.10
N PRO A 678 19.16 -14.23 2.83
CA PRO A 678 20.38 -14.90 2.36
C PRO A 678 21.68 -14.21 2.83
N ILE A 679 21.60 -12.94 3.24
CA ILE A 679 22.76 -12.13 3.63
C ILE A 679 23.36 -12.59 4.97
N GLY A 680 22.51 -12.89 5.96
CA GLY A 680 22.98 -13.37 7.26
C GLY A 680 23.87 -12.39 8.04
N CYS A 681 23.64 -11.07 7.95
CA CYS A 681 24.52 -10.04 8.51
C CYS A 681 24.68 -10.08 10.06
N GLY A 682 23.76 -10.70 10.81
CA GLY A 682 23.83 -10.71 12.27
C GLY A 682 25.03 -11.51 12.77
N ARG A 683 25.87 -10.91 13.61
CA ARG A 683 27.04 -11.54 14.21
C ARG A 683 26.64 -12.30 15.47
N VAL A 684 27.17 -13.50 15.68
CA VAL A 684 27.06 -14.24 16.95
C VAL A 684 28.46 -14.34 17.54
N ILE A 685 28.65 -13.76 18.73
CA ILE A 685 29.94 -13.63 19.39
C ILE A 685 29.94 -14.34 20.74
N GLU A 686 31.13 -14.69 21.23
CA GLU A 686 31.34 -15.30 22.54
C GLU A 686 32.70 -14.85 23.09
N ILE A 687 32.76 -14.52 24.39
CA ILE A 687 33.99 -14.17 25.11
C ILE A 687 34.06 -15.10 26.32
N PRO A 688 34.83 -16.20 26.25
CA PRO A 688 34.72 -17.31 27.22
C PRO A 688 35.34 -17.01 28.60
N GLU A 689 36.31 -16.10 28.66
CA GLU A 689 37.08 -15.75 29.86
C GLU A 689 37.48 -14.26 29.86
N GLY A 690 38.13 -13.79 30.93
CA GLY A 690 38.54 -12.40 31.08
C GLY A 690 37.52 -11.49 31.75
N GLU A 691 37.87 -10.19 31.87
CA GLU A 691 37.06 -9.18 32.58
C GLU A 691 35.71 -8.92 31.91
N TYR A 692 35.65 -9.04 30.58
CA TYR A 692 34.46 -8.77 29.77
C TYR A 692 33.77 -10.03 29.28
N LYS A 693 33.91 -11.14 30.03
CA LYS A 693 33.27 -12.42 29.72
C LYS A 693 31.80 -12.25 29.32
N LEU A 694 31.45 -12.90 28.21
CA LEU A 694 30.13 -12.92 27.62
C LEU A 694 29.82 -14.30 27.07
N GLU A 695 28.67 -14.83 27.48
CA GLU A 695 28.08 -15.98 26.81
C GLU A 695 27.63 -15.59 25.39
N LYS A 696 27.22 -16.60 24.61
CA LYS A 696 26.82 -16.41 23.21
C LYS A 696 25.75 -15.32 23.09
N THR A 697 26.11 -14.22 22.43
CA THR A 697 25.22 -13.09 22.17
C THR A 697 25.46 -12.55 20.76
N LYS A 698 24.84 -11.41 20.40
CA LYS A 698 24.91 -10.83 19.06
C LYS A 698 25.52 -9.44 18.99
N GLY A 699 26.01 -9.12 17.80
CA GLY A 699 26.66 -7.86 17.48
C GLY A 699 28.13 -7.84 17.95
N PRO A 700 28.72 -6.66 18.15
CA PRO A 700 28.15 -5.34 17.83
C PRO A 700 28.02 -5.09 16.32
N GLU A 701 27.08 -4.23 15.93
CA GLU A 701 26.99 -3.68 14.57
C GLU A 701 27.91 -2.44 14.44
N TYR A 702 28.16 -1.98 13.20
CA TYR A 702 29.02 -0.82 12.90
C TYR A 702 28.69 0.41 13.75
N GLU A 703 27.42 0.82 13.78
CA GLU A 703 26.96 2.00 14.51
C GLU A 703 27.25 1.90 16.01
N THR A 704 27.14 0.70 16.61
CA THR A 704 27.48 0.51 18.03
C THR A 704 28.99 0.61 18.26
N LEU A 705 29.81 0.07 17.36
CA LEU A 705 31.27 0.18 17.45
C LEU A 705 31.73 1.62 17.27
N ALA A 706 31.08 2.40 16.40
CA ALA A 706 31.34 3.82 16.30
C ALA A 706 30.91 4.56 17.57
N ALA A 707 29.70 4.29 18.05
CA ALA A 707 29.10 4.99 19.19
C ALA A 707 29.86 4.82 20.49
N PHE A 708 30.33 3.60 20.76
CA PHE A 708 31.02 3.24 21.99
C PHE A 708 32.53 3.14 21.83
N GLY A 709 33.03 2.94 20.61
CA GLY A 709 34.44 2.81 20.29
C GLY A 709 35.07 4.14 19.88
N THR A 710 35.12 4.45 18.57
CA THR A 710 35.81 5.64 18.04
C THR A 710 35.31 6.95 18.65
N ASN A 711 34.01 7.07 18.89
CA ASN A 711 33.42 8.25 19.50
C ASN A 711 33.86 8.47 20.95
N LEU A 712 34.19 7.39 21.68
CA LEU A 712 34.63 7.43 23.07
C LEU A 712 36.12 7.11 23.24
N LEU A 713 36.85 6.93 22.14
CA LEU A 713 38.25 6.51 22.07
C LEU A 713 38.55 5.17 22.76
N ILE A 714 37.63 4.21 22.67
CA ILE A 714 37.79 2.85 23.22
C ILE A 714 38.09 1.88 22.07
N ASP A 715 39.23 1.19 22.12
CA ASP A 715 39.68 0.21 21.13
C ASP A 715 39.64 -1.25 21.62
N ASN A 716 39.06 -1.49 22.80
CA ASN A 716 38.91 -2.83 23.35
C ASN A 716 37.60 -3.48 22.86
N LEU A 717 37.68 -4.32 21.83
CA LEU A 717 36.52 -4.97 21.22
C LEU A 717 35.69 -5.82 22.20
N GLU A 718 36.32 -6.53 23.14
CA GLU A 718 35.60 -7.32 24.15
C GLU A 718 34.75 -6.45 25.07
N ALA A 719 35.29 -5.30 25.48
CA ALA A 719 34.55 -4.34 26.29
C ALA A 719 33.41 -3.67 25.51
N LEU A 720 33.61 -3.38 24.22
CA LEU A 720 32.55 -2.86 23.35
C LEU A 720 31.44 -3.90 23.12
N ALA A 721 31.80 -5.17 22.96
CA ALA A 721 30.84 -6.27 22.93
C ALA A 721 30.04 -6.36 24.24
N LYS A 722 30.69 -6.18 25.40
CA LYS A 722 30.01 -6.11 26.70
C LYS A 722 29.07 -4.91 26.80
N ALA A 723 29.49 -3.74 26.33
CA ALA A 723 28.66 -2.54 26.32
C ALA A 723 27.43 -2.70 25.43
N ASN A 724 27.59 -3.29 24.24
CA ASN A 724 26.49 -3.65 23.34
C ASN A 724 25.49 -4.61 24.00
N PHE A 725 25.98 -5.67 24.66
CA PHE A 725 25.13 -6.59 25.41
C PHE A 725 24.30 -5.86 26.46
N ILE A 726 24.94 -5.01 27.27
CA ILE A 726 24.26 -4.25 28.33
C ILE A 726 23.22 -3.28 27.75
N ALA A 727 23.56 -2.56 26.68
CA ALA A 727 22.62 -1.64 26.03
C ALA A 727 21.41 -2.38 25.45
N ASN A 728 21.62 -3.55 24.84
CA ASN A 728 20.53 -4.39 24.34
C ASN A 728 19.67 -4.95 25.47
N ASP A 729 20.28 -5.43 26.56
CA ASP A 729 19.53 -5.99 27.69
C ASP A 729 18.69 -4.93 28.41
N PHE A 730 19.22 -3.71 28.54
CA PHE A 730 18.44 -2.58 29.05
C PHE A 730 17.42 -2.02 28.04
N GLY A 731 17.52 -2.39 26.75
CA GLY A 731 16.65 -1.91 25.68
C GLY A 731 16.91 -0.45 25.32
N MET A 732 18.13 -0.13 24.86
CA MET A 732 18.59 1.23 24.60
C MET A 732 19.15 1.38 23.18
N ASP A 733 18.88 2.52 22.53
CA ASP A 733 19.55 2.90 21.29
C ASP A 733 21.04 3.18 21.53
N THR A 734 21.92 2.36 20.94
CA THR A 734 23.37 2.48 21.10
C THR A 734 23.91 3.77 20.50
N ILE A 735 23.34 4.24 19.38
CA ILE A 735 23.77 5.48 18.71
C ILE A 735 23.54 6.66 19.64
N SER A 736 22.30 6.84 20.08
CA SER A 736 21.92 7.99 20.90
C SER A 736 22.58 7.92 22.29
N ALA A 737 22.74 6.73 22.86
CA ALA A 737 23.48 6.55 24.11
C ALA A 737 24.96 6.94 23.97
N GLY A 738 25.65 6.47 22.93
CA GLY A 738 27.06 6.77 22.70
C GLY A 738 27.30 8.25 22.41
N ALA A 739 26.47 8.86 21.55
CA ALA A 739 26.54 10.29 21.25
C ALA A 739 26.31 11.14 22.52
N THR A 740 25.31 10.78 23.33
CA THR A 740 25.03 11.49 24.60
C THR A 740 26.18 11.36 25.59
N ILE A 741 26.80 10.18 25.72
CA ILE A 741 27.97 9.96 26.56
C ILE A 741 29.19 10.76 26.03
N GLY A 742 29.40 10.80 24.71
CA GLY A 742 30.48 11.58 24.10
C GLY A 742 30.38 13.07 24.44
N VAL A 743 29.17 13.64 24.29
CA VAL A 743 28.88 15.03 24.70
C VAL A 743 29.14 15.25 26.19
N PHE A 744 28.71 14.31 27.02
CA PHE A 744 28.92 14.39 28.46
C PHE A 744 30.41 14.41 28.82
N LEU A 745 31.23 13.51 28.27
CA LEU A 745 32.66 13.48 28.52
C LEU A 745 33.37 14.74 28.01
N ASP A 746 32.92 15.29 26.88
CA ASP A 746 33.39 16.61 26.42
C ASP A 746 33.07 17.72 27.43
N LEU A 747 31.84 17.78 27.94
CA LEU A 747 31.43 18.77 28.95
C LEU A 747 32.25 18.64 30.24
N VAL A 748 32.51 17.41 30.68
CA VAL A 748 33.37 17.13 31.85
C VAL A 748 34.80 17.59 31.58
N SER A 749 35.40 17.20 30.45
CA SER A 749 36.79 17.55 30.11
C SER A 749 37.02 19.06 30.00
N LYS A 750 35.97 19.82 29.63
CA LYS A 750 35.98 21.28 29.55
C LYS A 750 35.59 21.97 30.87
N GLY A 751 35.30 21.21 31.92
CA GLY A 751 34.97 21.72 33.25
C GLY A 751 33.58 22.35 33.37
N PHE A 752 32.64 21.99 32.49
CA PHE A 752 31.28 22.53 32.50
C PHE A 752 30.33 21.77 33.43
N VAL A 753 30.65 20.53 33.78
CA VAL A 753 29.85 19.74 34.73
C VAL A 753 30.35 20.00 36.15
N PRO A 754 29.49 20.44 37.10
CA PRO A 754 29.87 20.64 38.49
C PRO A 754 30.33 19.33 39.14
N LEU A 755 31.42 19.38 39.92
CA LEU A 755 31.97 18.20 40.61
C LEU A 755 30.94 17.49 41.50
N GLY A 756 30.01 18.23 42.12
CA GLY A 756 28.95 17.66 42.95
C GLY A 756 27.90 16.83 42.19
N GLU A 757 27.86 16.90 40.85
CA GLU A 757 27.03 16.04 40.01
C GLU A 757 27.75 14.75 39.56
N LEU A 758 29.05 14.62 39.89
CA LEU A 758 29.91 13.50 39.51
C LEU A 758 30.16 12.58 40.71
N ASN A 759 30.05 11.26 40.50
CA ASN A 759 30.47 10.28 41.50
C ASN A 759 32.00 10.18 41.54
N GLU A 760 32.60 10.36 42.72
CA GLU A 760 34.06 10.36 42.92
C GLU A 760 34.75 9.04 42.52
N ASP A 761 34.04 7.91 42.55
CA ASP A 761 34.57 6.58 42.22
C ASP A 761 34.61 6.27 40.71
N ILE A 762 34.18 7.20 39.85
CA ILE A 762 34.13 6.99 38.39
C ILE A 762 35.09 7.97 37.69
N GLU A 763 35.96 7.42 36.85
CA GLU A 763 36.86 8.21 36.00
C GLU A 763 36.13 8.67 34.72
N TYR A 764 35.58 9.89 34.74
CA TYR A 764 34.85 10.47 33.59
C TYR A 764 35.78 10.98 32.48
N GLU A 765 36.57 10.08 31.89
CA GLU A 765 37.51 10.35 30.81
C GLU A 765 37.19 9.50 29.56
N PHE A 766 37.60 10.00 28.38
CA PHE A 766 37.62 9.22 27.15
C PHE A 766 38.60 8.03 27.27
N GLY A 767 38.33 6.95 26.52
CA GLY A 767 39.17 5.75 26.51
C GLY A 767 39.02 4.84 27.72
N LYS A 768 37.96 5.01 28.53
CA LYS A 768 37.71 4.22 29.75
C LYS A 768 36.50 3.28 29.59
N PRO A 769 36.71 1.99 29.28
CA PRO A 769 35.62 1.01 29.17
C PRO A 769 34.69 0.92 30.38
N LYS A 770 35.23 0.93 31.60
CA LYS A 770 34.45 0.82 32.83
C LYS A 770 33.47 1.98 33.01
N THR A 771 33.90 3.18 32.61
CA THR A 771 33.08 4.39 32.63
C THR A 771 31.90 4.25 31.68
N LEU A 772 32.11 3.76 30.46
CA LEU A 772 31.02 3.46 29.52
C LEU A 772 30.00 2.49 30.13
N LEU A 773 30.44 1.33 30.63
CA LEU A 773 29.53 0.34 31.21
C LEU A 773 28.71 0.91 32.36
N LYS A 774 29.36 1.71 33.23
CA LYS A 774 28.68 2.31 34.38
C LYS A 774 27.69 3.40 33.98
N LEU A 775 28.02 4.22 32.99
CA LEU A 775 27.12 5.24 32.48
C LEU A 775 25.88 4.64 31.81
N LEU A 776 26.02 3.54 31.05
CA LEU A 776 24.87 2.82 30.49
C LEU A 776 23.89 2.34 31.57
N GLU A 777 24.41 1.75 32.65
CA GLU A 777 23.59 1.36 33.81
C GLU A 777 22.91 2.58 34.45
N MET A 778 23.68 3.65 34.70
CA MET A 778 23.13 4.87 35.31
C MET A 778 22.02 5.50 34.46
N ILE A 779 22.15 5.47 33.13
CA ILE A 779 21.12 5.94 32.20
C ILE A 779 19.87 5.06 32.29
N ALA A 780 20.01 3.74 32.15
CA ALA A 780 18.89 2.79 32.13
C ALA A 780 18.00 2.89 33.37
N PHE A 781 18.62 3.15 34.53
CA PHE A 781 17.94 3.31 35.82
C PHE A 781 17.72 4.77 36.25
N ARG A 782 18.07 5.75 35.40
CA ARG A 782 18.01 7.19 35.71
C ARG A 782 18.62 7.57 37.07
N LYS A 783 19.81 7.05 37.37
CA LYS A 783 20.52 7.28 38.65
C LYS A 783 21.60 8.36 38.51
N GLY A 784 21.61 9.34 39.41
CA GLY A 784 22.60 10.42 39.42
C GLY A 784 22.63 11.18 38.08
N ILE A 785 23.83 11.40 37.52
CA ILE A 785 23.99 12.02 36.19
C ILE A 785 23.24 11.27 35.08
N GLY A 786 23.02 9.96 35.24
CA GLY A 786 22.25 9.13 34.33
C GLY A 786 20.81 9.62 34.10
N ASN A 787 20.20 10.33 35.06
CA ASN A 787 18.89 10.93 34.86
C ASN A 787 18.91 12.04 33.79
N PHE A 788 20.00 12.80 33.68
CA PHE A 788 20.13 13.86 32.69
C PHE A 788 20.63 13.32 31.35
N LEU A 789 21.51 12.32 31.38
CA LEU A 789 21.92 11.60 30.18
C LEU A 789 20.70 10.96 29.49
N ALA A 790 19.78 10.36 30.26
CA ALA A 790 18.57 9.73 29.72
C ALA A 790 17.63 10.66 28.92
N GLU A 791 17.85 11.98 28.94
CA GLU A 791 17.09 12.96 28.14
C GLU A 791 17.66 13.18 26.72
N GLY A 792 18.86 12.66 26.41
CA GLY A 792 19.51 12.80 25.11
C GLY A 792 20.50 13.97 25.05
N SER A 793 21.34 13.96 24.01
CA SER A 793 22.48 14.88 23.85
C SER A 793 22.05 16.34 23.76
N LYS A 794 20.93 16.64 23.09
CA LYS A 794 20.42 18.00 22.93
C LYS A 794 20.08 18.63 24.28
N LEU A 795 19.19 17.98 25.04
CA LEU A 795 18.73 18.50 26.33
C LEU A 795 19.86 18.50 27.36
N LEU A 796 20.76 17.52 27.31
CA LEU A 796 21.98 17.52 28.13
C LEU A 796 22.86 18.73 27.82
N ALA A 797 23.16 19.00 26.55
CA ALA A 797 24.01 20.11 26.15
C ALA A 797 23.37 21.48 26.45
N GLU A 798 22.06 21.61 26.28
CA GLU A 798 21.29 22.81 26.64
C GLU A 798 21.33 23.10 28.13
N ARG A 799 21.21 22.07 28.98
CA ARG A 799 21.32 22.18 30.45
C ARG A 799 22.61 22.85 30.87
N TYR A 800 23.72 22.52 30.22
CA TYR A 800 25.03 23.10 30.49
C TYR A 800 25.35 24.31 29.60
N HIS A 801 24.41 24.79 28.79
CA HIS A 801 24.56 25.95 27.89
C HIS A 801 25.58 25.79 26.74
N TYR A 802 25.81 24.56 26.28
CA TYR A 802 26.76 24.24 25.19
C TYR A 802 26.15 23.37 24.09
N LEU A 803 24.97 23.76 23.57
CA LEU A 803 24.28 23.04 22.48
C LEU A 803 25.17 22.77 21.24
N ALA A 804 26.18 23.61 21.00
CA ALA A 804 27.15 23.44 19.91
C ALA A 804 27.91 22.10 19.93
N LEU A 805 27.98 21.41 21.08
CA LEU A 805 28.63 20.11 21.23
C LEU A 805 27.74 18.93 20.88
N ALA A 806 26.42 19.11 20.81
CA ALA A 806 25.48 18.01 20.59
C ALA A 806 25.41 17.64 19.10
N PRO A 807 25.80 16.42 18.70
CA PRO A 807 25.72 15.97 17.31
C PRO A 807 24.28 15.53 17.01
N GLN A 808 23.38 16.47 16.73
CA GLN A 808 21.95 16.20 16.56
C GLN A 808 21.31 17.06 15.46
N VAL A 809 20.22 16.57 14.88
CA VAL A 809 19.30 17.35 14.03
C VAL A 809 17.86 17.07 14.47
N ALA A 810 17.09 18.14 14.69
CA ALA A 810 15.70 18.08 15.18
C ALA A 810 15.52 17.24 16.47
N GLY A 811 16.53 17.21 17.33
CA GLY A 811 16.54 16.50 18.61
C GLY A 811 17.08 15.06 18.56
N LEU A 812 17.22 14.47 17.36
CA LEU A 812 17.76 13.12 17.22
C LEU A 812 19.27 13.17 16.98
N GLU A 813 20.03 12.38 17.73
CA GLU A 813 21.47 12.24 17.56
C GLU A 813 21.81 11.82 16.12
N THR A 814 22.90 12.33 15.57
CA THR A 814 23.37 11.91 14.26
C THR A 814 23.96 10.50 14.34
N PRO A 815 23.62 9.62 13.39
CA PRO A 815 24.35 8.37 13.22
C PRO A 815 25.82 8.60 12.85
N TYR A 816 26.62 7.55 12.89
CA TYR A 816 28.07 7.63 12.76
C TYR A 816 28.56 7.60 11.32
N HIS A 817 28.00 8.47 10.46
CA HIS A 817 28.52 8.79 9.14
C HIS A 817 28.76 10.31 9.05
N ASP A 818 29.98 10.72 8.72
CA ASP A 818 30.41 12.10 8.79
C ASP A 818 30.03 12.84 7.50
N PRO A 819 29.18 13.89 7.56
CA PRO A 819 28.80 14.63 6.36
C PRO A 819 29.98 15.42 5.74
N ARG A 820 31.13 15.49 6.41
CA ARG A 820 32.41 15.97 5.83
C ARG A 820 33.06 14.94 4.91
N ALA A 821 32.76 13.65 5.07
CA ALA A 821 33.22 12.59 4.18
C ALA A 821 32.31 12.44 2.95
N PHE A 822 31.00 12.45 3.17
CA PHE A 822 29.98 12.32 2.12
C PHE A 822 28.98 13.46 2.21
N SER A 823 29.14 14.45 1.32
CA SER A 823 28.40 15.72 1.40
C SER A 823 26.87 15.55 1.37
N GLY A 824 26.36 14.55 0.65
CA GLY A 824 24.92 14.26 0.54
C GLY A 824 24.29 13.76 1.84
N MET A 825 25.09 13.27 2.80
CA MET A 825 24.58 12.90 4.12
C MET A 825 24.03 14.11 4.89
N ALA A 826 24.58 15.30 4.64
CA ALA A 826 24.09 16.54 5.23
C ALA A 826 22.59 16.72 4.98
N ILE A 827 22.15 16.70 3.71
CA ILE A 827 20.75 16.92 3.39
C ILE A 827 19.83 15.79 3.88
N GLN A 828 20.32 14.55 3.89
CA GLN A 828 19.55 13.42 4.42
C GLN A 828 19.28 13.57 5.92
N TYR A 829 20.28 14.01 6.69
CA TYR A 829 20.10 14.29 8.11
C TYR A 829 19.16 15.46 8.37
N LEU A 830 19.25 16.52 7.56
CA LEU A 830 18.45 17.73 7.71
C LEU A 830 16.97 17.55 7.32
N THR A 831 16.67 16.65 6.40
CA THR A 831 15.31 16.51 5.81
C THR A 831 14.56 15.28 6.30
N SER A 832 15.26 14.31 6.90
CA SER A 832 14.65 13.10 7.45
C SER A 832 13.47 13.41 8.41
N PRO A 833 12.30 12.77 8.23
CA PRO A 833 11.10 13.07 9.01
C PRO A 833 11.22 12.69 10.49
N ARG A 834 12.22 11.88 10.87
CA ARG A 834 12.42 11.47 12.27
C ARG A 834 13.59 12.19 12.96
N GLY A 835 14.21 13.17 12.31
CA GLY A 835 15.52 13.71 12.69
C GLY A 835 16.68 12.93 12.06
N ALA A 836 17.93 13.25 12.43
CA ALA A 836 19.13 12.72 11.75
C ALA A 836 19.16 11.19 11.63
N CYS A 837 19.20 10.67 10.40
CA CYS A 837 19.13 9.24 10.13
C CYS A 837 19.75 8.87 8.78
N HIS A 838 20.67 7.90 8.76
CA HIS A 838 21.33 7.42 7.55
C HIS A 838 20.45 6.46 6.72
N ASN A 839 19.53 5.73 7.36
CA ASN A 839 18.64 4.79 6.66
C ASN A 839 17.49 5.47 5.88
N ASN A 840 17.32 6.79 5.98
CA ASN A 840 16.35 7.51 5.16
C ASN A 840 16.93 7.92 3.81
N GLY A 841 18.24 7.81 3.64
CA GLY A 841 18.93 7.98 2.37
C GLY A 841 20.42 7.69 2.59
N ASP A 842 20.87 6.58 2.06
CA ASP A 842 22.22 6.03 2.13
C ASP A 842 23.16 6.72 1.14
N ALA A 843 23.29 8.05 1.28
CA ALA A 843 24.01 8.91 0.34
C ALA A 843 25.48 8.51 0.15
N TYR A 844 26.09 7.91 1.16
CA TYR A 844 27.45 7.38 1.08
C TYR A 844 27.61 6.31 0.00
N LEU A 845 26.60 5.47 -0.27
CA LEU A 845 26.69 4.50 -1.37
C LEU A 845 26.65 5.20 -2.73
N ILE A 846 25.77 6.18 -2.88
CA ILE A 846 25.67 6.98 -4.11
C ILE A 846 26.99 7.69 -4.37
N GLN A 847 27.55 8.37 -3.38
CA GLN A 847 28.81 9.10 -3.52
C GLN A 847 30.06 8.19 -3.55
N GLN A 848 29.90 6.88 -3.38
CA GLN A 848 30.90 5.86 -3.72
C GLN A 848 30.74 5.32 -5.16
N GLY A 849 29.78 5.84 -5.93
CA GLY A 849 29.55 5.50 -7.33
C GLY A 849 28.47 4.45 -7.57
N ILE A 850 27.64 4.10 -6.58
CA ILE A 850 26.51 3.18 -6.78
C ILE A 850 25.35 3.95 -7.42
N GLU A 851 24.95 3.52 -8.62
CA GLU A 851 23.84 4.11 -9.38
C GLU A 851 22.57 3.26 -9.31
N TYR A 852 21.41 3.91 -9.48
CA TYR A 852 20.11 3.29 -9.72
C TYR A 852 19.44 3.97 -10.93
N PRO A 853 19.91 3.71 -12.16
CA PRO A 853 19.45 4.42 -13.36
C PRO A 853 17.95 4.29 -13.61
N GLU A 854 17.32 3.19 -13.21
CA GLU A 854 15.90 2.90 -13.45
C GLU A 854 14.97 3.83 -12.65
N ILE A 855 15.46 4.41 -11.54
CA ILE A 855 14.77 5.47 -10.79
C ILE A 855 15.42 6.85 -11.03
N GLY A 856 16.33 6.92 -12.00
CA GLY A 856 17.08 8.09 -12.42
C GLY A 856 18.01 8.65 -11.35
N ILE A 857 18.63 7.75 -10.57
CA ILE A 857 19.82 8.04 -9.77
C ILE A 857 21.04 7.63 -10.61
N ASP A 858 21.54 8.57 -11.38
CA ASP A 858 22.62 8.42 -12.35
C ASP A 858 23.42 9.73 -12.46
N ASN A 859 24.48 9.75 -13.29
CA ASN A 859 25.27 10.96 -13.57
C ASN A 859 25.75 11.63 -12.28
N LEU A 860 26.30 10.81 -11.38
CA LEU A 860 26.69 11.22 -10.05
C LEU A 860 27.91 12.15 -10.10
N PRO A 861 28.06 13.08 -9.13
CA PRO A 861 29.26 13.90 -9.02
C PRO A 861 30.53 13.06 -8.96
N GLU A 862 31.61 13.55 -9.57
CA GLU A 862 32.90 12.83 -9.59
C GLU A 862 33.53 12.79 -8.19
N ASP A 863 33.33 13.83 -7.38
CA ASP A 863 33.86 13.94 -6.02
C ASP A 863 32.77 13.84 -4.94
N ARG A 864 32.99 12.97 -3.95
CA ARG A 864 32.13 12.76 -2.78
C ARG A 864 31.92 14.01 -1.92
N PHE A 865 32.78 15.02 -2.07
CA PHE A 865 32.68 16.29 -1.35
C PHE A 865 31.72 17.30 -1.99
N GLU A 866 31.27 17.07 -3.24
CA GLU A 866 30.40 18.01 -3.95
C GLU A 866 29.03 18.17 -3.27
N SER A 867 28.72 19.43 -2.90
CA SER A 867 27.42 19.81 -2.33
C SER A 867 26.41 20.27 -3.38
N LYS A 868 26.85 20.88 -4.47
CA LYS A 868 25.96 21.47 -5.46
C LYS A 868 25.45 20.40 -6.42
N GLY A 869 24.14 20.37 -6.70
CA GLY A 869 23.54 19.44 -7.66
C GLY A 869 23.24 18.04 -7.12
N ILE A 870 23.78 17.65 -5.96
CA ILE A 870 23.53 16.34 -5.35
C ILE A 870 22.08 16.20 -4.83
N ALA A 871 21.41 17.32 -4.53
CA ALA A 871 20.08 17.34 -3.90
C ALA A 871 19.03 16.57 -4.70
N LYS A 872 19.04 16.66 -6.03
CA LYS A 872 18.13 15.91 -6.92
C LYS A 872 18.20 14.40 -6.67
N GLN A 873 19.41 13.87 -6.57
CA GLN A 873 19.64 12.44 -6.33
C GLN A 873 19.24 12.06 -4.91
N MET A 874 19.44 12.95 -3.95
CA MET A 874 19.05 12.74 -2.56
C MET A 874 17.54 12.71 -2.36
N VAL A 875 16.77 13.52 -3.10
CA VAL A 875 15.30 13.47 -3.11
C VAL A 875 14.81 12.10 -3.57
N LYS A 876 15.30 11.61 -4.71
CA LYS A 876 14.93 10.31 -5.29
C LYS A 876 15.32 9.15 -4.38
N LEU A 877 16.55 9.16 -3.87
CA LEU A 877 17.04 8.14 -2.95
C LEU A 877 16.17 8.07 -1.70
N GLN A 878 15.81 9.23 -1.15
CA GLN A 878 15.01 9.29 0.06
C GLN A 878 13.60 8.76 -0.16
N SER A 879 12.97 9.09 -1.29
CA SER A 879 11.67 8.52 -1.68
C SER A 879 11.76 7.00 -1.82
N TYR A 880 12.79 6.50 -2.49
CA TYR A 880 13.01 5.07 -2.64
C TYR A 880 13.20 4.36 -1.28
N ARG A 881 13.93 4.95 -0.34
CA ARG A 881 14.10 4.40 1.02
C ARG A 881 12.87 4.55 1.91
N GLN A 882 12.01 5.57 1.70
CA GLN A 882 10.70 5.64 2.35
C GLN A 882 9.80 4.45 1.96
N LEU A 883 9.86 4.03 0.70
CA LEU A 883 9.14 2.84 0.25
C LEU A 883 9.65 1.58 0.95
N TYR A 884 10.97 1.40 1.11
CA TYR A 884 11.54 0.23 1.81
C TYR A 884 11.02 0.07 3.25
N ASN A 885 10.88 1.17 3.98
CA ASN A 885 10.30 1.17 5.32
C ASN A 885 8.81 0.84 5.35
N SER A 886 8.12 0.90 4.20
CA SER A 886 6.68 0.67 4.04
C SER A 886 6.38 -0.71 3.45
N MET A 887 7.17 -1.17 2.48
CA MET A 887 7.23 -2.59 2.08
C MET A 887 7.70 -3.48 3.23
N THR A 888 8.46 -2.90 4.17
CA THR A 888 9.18 -3.57 5.27
C THR A 888 10.10 -4.68 4.76
N ILE A 889 11.03 -4.27 3.90
CA ILE A 889 12.14 -5.11 3.45
C ILE A 889 13.46 -4.53 3.96
N CYS A 890 14.49 -5.37 4.05
CA CYS A 890 15.79 -4.93 4.55
C CYS A 890 16.44 -3.91 3.62
N ILE A 891 17.06 -2.84 4.15
CA ILE A 891 17.76 -1.85 3.30
C ILE A 891 18.97 -2.45 2.54
N PHE A 892 19.53 -3.56 3.02
CA PHE A 892 20.58 -4.31 2.31
C PHE A 892 20.05 -5.19 1.16
N TYR A 893 18.73 -5.25 0.96
CA TYR A 893 18.09 -5.94 -0.15
C TYR A 893 17.95 -4.97 -1.34
N ASN A 894 18.93 -4.93 -2.26
CA ASN A 894 18.92 -3.98 -3.39
C ASN A 894 18.87 -4.62 -4.79
N PRO A 895 17.89 -5.50 -5.11
CA PRO A 895 17.64 -5.88 -6.50
C PRO A 895 17.31 -4.65 -7.39
N PRO A 896 17.39 -4.80 -8.72
CA PRO A 896 16.97 -3.76 -9.65
C PRO A 896 15.53 -3.30 -9.39
N ALA A 897 15.28 -1.99 -9.48
CA ALA A 897 13.97 -1.40 -9.17
C ALA A 897 12.79 -2.00 -9.95
N PRO A 898 12.91 -2.37 -11.25
CA PRO A 898 11.83 -3.07 -11.96
C PRO A 898 11.43 -4.41 -11.31
N LEU A 899 12.40 -5.17 -10.81
CA LEU A 899 12.14 -6.45 -10.14
C LEU A 899 11.45 -6.24 -8.78
N ILE A 900 11.80 -5.16 -8.07
CA ILE A 900 11.08 -4.73 -6.87
C ILE A 900 9.63 -4.37 -7.20
N ALA A 901 9.38 -3.63 -8.29
CA ALA A 901 8.03 -3.29 -8.71
C ALA A 901 7.18 -4.52 -9.03
N GLU A 902 7.73 -5.50 -9.75
CA GLU A 902 7.03 -6.76 -10.03
C GLU A 902 6.68 -7.52 -8.73
N LEU A 903 7.66 -7.72 -7.85
CA LEU A 903 7.44 -8.46 -6.59
C LEU A 903 6.47 -7.74 -5.65
N LEU A 904 6.58 -6.42 -5.53
CA LEU A 904 5.65 -5.61 -4.77
C LEU A 904 4.25 -5.65 -5.37
N GLY A 905 4.14 -5.54 -6.70
CA GLY A 905 2.86 -5.59 -7.42
C GLY A 905 2.13 -6.89 -7.16
N PHE A 906 2.81 -8.04 -7.30
CA PHE A 906 2.24 -9.34 -6.94
C PHE A 906 1.84 -9.44 -5.46
N SER A 907 2.58 -8.79 -4.57
CA SER A 907 2.27 -8.75 -3.14
C SER A 907 1.08 -7.83 -2.82
N MET A 908 0.77 -6.87 -3.69
CA MET A 908 -0.35 -5.94 -3.52
C MET A 908 -1.59 -6.33 -4.34
N GLY A 909 -1.44 -7.27 -5.28
CA GLY A 909 -2.47 -7.61 -6.26
C GLY A 909 -2.62 -6.57 -7.38
N GLU A 910 -1.52 -5.87 -7.70
CA GLU A 910 -1.47 -4.76 -8.66
C GLU A 910 -0.37 -4.94 -9.70
N SER A 911 -0.50 -4.28 -10.85
CA SER A 911 0.56 -4.19 -11.86
C SER A 911 1.32 -2.88 -11.68
N LEU A 912 2.51 -2.96 -11.08
CA LEU A 912 3.34 -1.79 -10.79
C LEU A 912 4.49 -1.63 -11.79
N LYS A 913 4.82 -0.38 -12.07
CA LYS A 913 6.00 0.06 -12.82
C LYS A 913 7.00 0.69 -11.86
N THR A 914 8.22 0.92 -12.34
CA THR A 914 9.29 1.55 -11.55
C THR A 914 8.91 2.96 -11.06
N ASP A 915 8.21 3.74 -11.88
CA ASP A 915 7.77 5.09 -11.50
C ASP A 915 6.80 5.10 -10.31
N ASP A 916 5.99 4.04 -10.15
CA ASP A 916 5.07 3.91 -9.01
C ASP A 916 5.84 3.83 -7.68
N LEU A 917 7.04 3.24 -7.68
CA LEU A 917 7.87 3.12 -6.48
C LEU A 917 8.28 4.49 -5.92
N ILE A 918 8.66 5.40 -6.82
CA ILE A 918 9.04 6.76 -6.44
C ILE A 918 7.81 7.55 -6.00
N LEU A 919 6.67 7.40 -6.70
CA LEU A 919 5.42 8.04 -6.32
C LEU A 919 4.96 7.61 -4.91
N PHE A 920 5.03 6.32 -4.57
CA PHE A 920 4.75 5.85 -3.21
C PHE A 920 5.69 6.51 -2.20
N GLY A 921 6.98 6.52 -2.48
CA GLY A 921 7.99 7.14 -1.64
C GLY A 921 7.73 8.62 -1.37
N ASP A 922 7.43 9.38 -2.42
CA ASP A 922 7.10 10.81 -2.36
C ASP A 922 5.86 11.06 -1.51
N ARG A 923 4.78 10.30 -1.76
CA ARG A 923 3.53 10.39 -1.01
C ARG A 923 3.74 10.12 0.48
N ILE A 924 4.48 9.05 0.80
CA ILE A 924 4.78 8.68 2.19
C ILE A 924 5.61 9.77 2.86
N PHE A 925 6.60 10.33 2.16
CA PHE A 925 7.44 11.40 2.68
C PHE A 925 6.62 12.67 2.94
N ALA A 926 5.79 13.08 1.99
CA ALA A 926 4.91 14.24 2.10
C ALA A 926 3.94 14.10 3.29
N LEU A 927 3.32 12.93 3.48
CA LEU A 927 2.46 12.68 4.63
C LEU A 927 3.21 12.82 5.97
N LYS A 928 4.40 12.24 6.08
CA LYS A 928 5.25 12.39 7.28
C LYS A 928 5.67 13.84 7.49
N ARG A 929 5.88 14.60 6.41
CA ARG A 929 6.15 16.03 6.47
C ARG A 929 4.95 16.81 7.03
N MET A 930 3.75 16.55 6.53
CA MET A 930 2.50 17.16 7.03
C MET A 930 2.27 16.84 8.51
N ILE A 931 2.50 15.60 8.93
CA ILE A 931 2.47 15.20 10.35
C ILE A 931 3.41 16.09 11.16
N ASN A 932 4.67 16.23 10.72
CA ASN A 932 5.67 17.02 11.44
C ASN A 932 5.32 18.50 11.50
N LEU A 933 4.84 19.09 10.41
CA LEU A 933 4.38 20.48 10.38
C LEU A 933 3.27 20.69 11.43
N LYS A 934 2.32 19.76 11.50
CA LYS A 934 1.26 19.77 12.52
C LYS A 934 1.78 19.58 13.95
N LEU A 935 2.90 18.89 14.12
CA LEU A 935 3.62 18.76 15.40
C LEU A 935 4.51 19.97 15.73
N GLY A 936 4.55 20.99 14.87
CA GLY A 936 5.31 22.22 15.07
C GLY A 936 6.71 22.22 14.45
N TRP A 937 6.96 21.39 13.44
CA TRP A 937 8.24 21.41 12.72
C TRP A 937 8.41 22.74 11.97
N THR A 938 9.62 23.31 12.06
CA THR A 938 10.00 24.52 11.31
C THR A 938 11.32 24.30 10.58
N PRO A 939 11.56 24.92 9.41
CA PRO A 939 12.85 24.83 8.71
C PRO A 939 14.07 25.23 9.55
N ASP A 940 13.89 26.06 10.59
CA ASP A 940 14.97 26.45 11.52
C ASP A 940 15.63 25.29 12.28
N LEU A 941 14.97 24.13 12.36
CA LEU A 941 15.50 22.90 12.97
C LEU A 941 16.51 22.19 12.05
N GLN A 942 16.57 22.55 10.77
CA GLN A 942 17.38 21.91 9.74
C GLN A 942 18.76 22.57 9.66
N LYS A 943 19.53 22.42 10.75
CA LYS A 943 20.90 22.93 10.84
C LYS A 943 21.83 21.81 11.26
N LEU A 944 22.96 21.67 10.56
CA LEU A 944 24.03 20.80 11.02
C LEU A 944 24.67 21.37 12.29
N PRO A 945 24.99 20.53 13.28
CA PRO A 945 25.63 20.97 14.50
C PRO A 945 27.07 21.45 14.24
N ASN A 946 27.56 22.37 15.08
CA ASN A 946 28.86 23.00 14.89
C ASN A 946 30.02 22.00 14.84
N VAL A 947 29.96 20.90 15.60
CA VAL A 947 30.99 19.84 15.58
C VAL A 947 31.17 19.21 14.19
N MET A 948 30.15 19.23 13.33
CA MET A 948 30.21 18.74 11.94
C MET A 948 30.59 19.82 10.91
N MET A 949 30.64 21.08 11.34
CA MET A 949 31.01 22.22 10.50
C MET A 949 32.44 22.70 10.78
N GLN A 950 33.19 21.98 11.61
CA GLN A 950 34.60 22.22 11.88
C GLN A 950 35.45 21.42 10.88
N ARG A 951 36.43 22.09 10.27
CA ARG A 951 37.42 21.45 9.40
C ARG A 951 38.36 20.61 10.25
N LEU A 952 38.64 19.40 9.77
CA LEU A 952 39.63 18.50 10.36
C LEU A 952 40.78 18.27 9.38
N GLU A 953 41.93 17.80 9.88
CA GLU A 953 43.04 17.30 9.06
C GLU A 953 42.77 15.84 8.65
N GLY A 954 43.39 15.32 7.59
CA GLY A 954 43.26 13.90 7.20
C GLY A 954 42.33 13.65 6.00
N PRO A 955 41.62 12.50 5.91
CA PRO A 955 40.89 12.10 4.70
C PRO A 955 39.77 13.05 4.24
N THR A 956 39.32 13.96 5.10
CA THR A 956 38.30 14.99 4.83
C THR A 956 38.88 16.41 4.86
N GLU A 957 40.21 16.54 4.70
CA GLU A 957 40.93 17.81 4.88
C GLU A 957 40.34 18.95 4.05
N GLY A 958 40.06 20.06 4.74
CA GLY A 958 39.53 21.28 4.13
C GLY A 958 38.03 21.24 3.81
N ASN A 959 37.38 20.07 3.85
CA ASN A 959 35.99 19.91 3.44
C ASN A 959 34.97 20.15 4.57
N VAL A 960 33.92 20.88 4.25
CA VAL A 960 32.69 21.03 5.06
C VAL A 960 31.51 21.14 4.10
N PRO A 961 30.39 20.44 4.36
CA PRO A 961 29.26 20.46 3.44
C PRO A 961 28.60 21.84 3.36
N ASP A 962 28.35 22.33 2.15
CA ASP A 962 27.48 23.50 1.92
C ASP A 962 26.01 23.09 1.98
N TYR A 963 25.57 22.73 3.19
CA TYR A 963 24.23 22.22 3.41
C TYR A 963 23.13 23.26 3.12
N LYS A 964 23.45 24.57 3.10
CA LYS A 964 22.48 25.62 2.81
C LYS A 964 22.09 25.61 1.34
N THR A 965 23.07 25.48 0.46
CA THR A 965 22.84 25.29 -0.98
C THR A 965 22.09 23.99 -1.23
N GLN A 966 22.54 22.88 -0.61
CA GLN A 966 21.84 21.59 -0.73
C GLN A 966 20.38 21.67 -0.28
N LEU A 967 20.10 22.36 0.84
CA LEU A 967 18.75 22.50 1.37
C LEU A 967 17.86 23.32 0.42
N ALA A 968 18.36 24.43 -0.11
CA ALA A 968 17.62 25.23 -1.08
C ALA A 968 17.27 24.42 -2.35
N GLU A 969 18.25 23.74 -2.94
CA GLU A 969 18.02 22.86 -4.09
C GLU A 969 17.06 21.71 -3.76
N TYR A 970 17.18 21.12 -2.57
CA TYR A 970 16.30 20.03 -2.14
C TYR A 970 14.83 20.46 -2.06
N TYR A 971 14.55 21.63 -1.48
CA TYR A 971 13.19 22.18 -1.40
C TYR A 971 12.63 22.49 -2.79
N GLU A 972 13.46 23.02 -3.69
CA GLU A 972 13.10 23.24 -5.10
C GLU A 972 12.73 21.91 -5.78
N TYR A 973 13.56 20.87 -5.68
CA TYR A 973 13.27 19.56 -6.29
C TYR A 973 12.10 18.81 -5.67
N ARG A 974 11.77 19.08 -4.40
CA ARG A 974 10.60 18.52 -3.71
C ARG A 974 9.30 19.27 -4.03
N ASN A 975 9.37 20.45 -4.66
CA ASN A 975 8.24 21.39 -4.78
C ASN A 975 7.68 21.79 -3.41
N TYR A 976 8.57 22.06 -2.45
CA TYR A 976 8.21 22.47 -1.09
C TYR A 976 8.65 23.93 -0.88
N ASP A 977 7.85 24.70 -0.15
CA ASP A 977 8.20 26.07 0.19
C ASP A 977 9.35 26.11 1.22
N LEU A 978 10.40 26.88 0.92
CA LEU A 978 11.61 26.93 1.74
C LEU A 978 11.39 27.62 3.11
N GLN A 979 10.39 28.49 3.24
CA GLN A 979 10.16 29.28 4.45
C GLN A 979 9.30 28.54 5.48
N THR A 980 8.24 27.91 5.01
CA THR A 980 7.26 27.15 5.80
C THR A 980 7.65 25.68 5.88
N GLY A 981 8.27 25.17 4.82
CA GLY A 981 8.56 23.76 4.67
C GLY A 981 7.37 22.92 4.22
N GLU A 982 6.29 23.55 3.77
CA GLU A 982 5.06 22.92 3.28
C GLU A 982 5.22 22.42 1.84
N PRO A 983 4.70 21.24 1.48
CA PRO A 983 4.49 20.87 0.08
C PRO A 983 3.55 21.86 -0.60
N ASP A 984 3.85 22.27 -1.83
CA ASP A 984 2.95 23.13 -2.59
C ASP A 984 1.70 22.37 -3.09
N GLN A 985 0.74 23.11 -3.64
CA GLN A 985 -0.54 22.54 -4.09
C GLN A 985 -0.38 21.56 -5.27
N GLU A 986 0.59 21.80 -6.15
CA GLU A 986 0.85 20.93 -7.30
C GLU A 986 1.41 19.59 -6.83
N GLU A 987 2.33 19.63 -5.87
CA GLU A 987 2.89 18.44 -5.24
C GLU A 987 1.83 17.66 -4.47
N LEU A 988 1.00 18.32 -3.66
CA LEU A 988 -0.10 17.68 -2.94
C LEU A 988 -1.07 16.96 -3.89
N GLN A 989 -1.40 17.56 -5.03
CA GLN A 989 -2.22 16.92 -6.06
C GLN A 989 -1.49 15.73 -6.70
N ARG A 990 -0.22 15.90 -7.07
CA ARG A 990 0.60 14.84 -7.69
C ARG A 990 0.70 13.61 -6.78
N VAL A 991 0.92 13.81 -5.48
CA VAL A 991 0.99 12.72 -4.51
C VAL A 991 -0.38 12.28 -3.98
N GLY A 992 -1.48 12.95 -4.36
CA GLY A 992 -2.85 12.59 -3.97
C GLY A 992 -3.14 12.79 -2.47
N LEU A 993 -2.65 13.89 -1.90
CA LEU A 993 -2.85 14.32 -0.52
C LEU A 993 -3.59 15.67 -0.41
N ASP A 994 -4.09 16.23 -1.52
CA ASP A 994 -4.78 17.52 -1.58
C ASP A 994 -6.12 17.56 -0.83
N THR A 995 -6.67 16.41 -0.47
CA THR A 995 -7.93 16.26 0.28
C THR A 995 -7.76 15.93 1.76
N ILE A 996 -6.52 15.80 2.26
CA ILE A 996 -6.15 15.34 3.60
C ILE A 996 -5.49 16.49 4.37
#